data_AF-A0A554JT10-F1
#
_entry.id   AF-A0A554JT10-F1
#
_cell.length_a   1.000
_cell.length_b   1.000
_cell.length_c   1.000
_cell.angle_alpha   90.00
_cell.angle_beta   90.00
_cell.angle_gamma   90.00
#
_symmetry.space_group_name_H-M   'P 1'
#
loop_
_entity.id
_entity.type
_entity.pdbx_description
1 polymer ?
#
loop_
_entity_poly.entity_id
_entity_poly.type
_entity_poly.pdbx_seq_one_letter_code
_entity_poly.pdbx_strand_id
1 'polypeptide(L)'
;MYLAALDLQGFKSFAKKTQLVFTPGVTCVVGPNGSGKSAIADGIRWVLGEQSLKSIRAKRGDEVIFQGSRSRPRLGMAEVSLTLADAETSGLDAAEVVVTRRVDRSGASAYGVNGREVRLFDLAELLVGAGFAQKSYTVIPQGMIDAFVTVSPQERRQMFEDATGVTPLLLKQERTDRKLRETHAQVLRARDLLRELEPRLRSLKRAANRARSRAEVETQLRAAEEQYAVDRWGTYDTLLKELDEKRRAAEEKAAGVSENLARLEAPEQARLSETEKIPELRATLTRLRDQERELFITLTRAEVGGGEDVDRVAEEITARTKEREKLTHELNELHSSLAAAEAKRDRLERELHSAHEALLTPWSGAASLPAEIRQALTELFERASRLAARLRTATRLEELATLVKEAEDLQRALELFGERVRRTLAAPPETGTGRMTVAHRLPLLTQERGDAEQRLTGLRVREAALRERLRAVEERLDVLRRQRASVRETPAPPTELPSRLETVQQDVRAVEAELARLQDVLLRAQAERATMHEEQQRLRNLLHAAEEERTARVVELTEAKTRWDDLLRDVTERLGGDFATRLQRGDAARTPASDPDALRAQIEQLRKKLFEIGGIDPSVLQEEAAVEQRVTEFHTQVADLDAAQKNLKEALKELERHIHERFSTSFQAVNEAFNRTFRDIFGGGRASLSLVKPKPIEHAFPDLPPEEAEGQPVEPHVHELPAGVEIHASPPGKKVQGLAQLSGGEKALTSIALLFAVLSLRASPFVVLDEVDAALDEANSRRFAHLLRQLAERTQFIVITHNRATMEAASALYGVTMGDDGVSQLLSVKLEEVPEGTGRSPGVQARQQVLG
;
A
#
# COMPACT_ATOMS: atom_id res chain seq x y z
N MET A 1 -58.59 -41.05 13.18
CA MET A 1 -58.77 -40.06 12.11
C MET A 1 -59.80 -40.53 11.07
N TYR A 2 -60.75 -39.67 10.66
CA TYR A 2 -61.72 -39.94 9.59
C TYR A 2 -62.06 -38.65 8.81
N LEU A 3 -62.66 -38.76 7.63
CA LEU A 3 -63.19 -37.61 6.88
C LEU A 3 -64.46 -37.12 7.56
N ALA A 4 -64.46 -35.91 8.10
CA ALA A 4 -65.62 -35.31 8.76
C ALA A 4 -66.46 -34.47 7.81
N ALA A 5 -65.80 -33.70 6.92
CA ALA A 5 -66.52 -32.88 5.94
C ALA A 5 -65.73 -32.69 4.64
N LEU A 6 -66.47 -32.50 3.55
CA LEU A 6 -65.97 -32.06 2.25
C LEU A 6 -66.76 -30.84 1.79
N ASP A 7 -66.08 -29.72 1.62
CA ASP A 7 -66.62 -28.48 1.07
C ASP A 7 -66.17 -28.34 -0.40
N LEU A 8 -67.14 -28.24 -1.30
CA LEU A 8 -66.93 -28.04 -2.74
C LEU A 8 -67.50 -26.67 -3.14
N GLN A 9 -66.68 -25.81 -3.74
CA GLN A 9 -67.11 -24.50 -4.24
C GLN A 9 -66.51 -24.21 -5.61
N GLY A 10 -67.37 -23.97 -6.59
CA GLY A 10 -66.95 -23.69 -7.96
C GLY A 10 -66.22 -24.87 -8.64
N PHE A 11 -66.24 -26.05 -8.04
CA PHE A 11 -65.56 -27.25 -8.50
C PHE A 11 -66.47 -28.07 -9.41
N LYS A 12 -66.08 -28.25 -10.68
CA LYS A 12 -66.86 -28.98 -11.70
C LYS A 12 -68.33 -28.58 -11.69
N SER A 13 -69.27 -29.49 -11.42
CA SER A 13 -70.72 -29.21 -11.41
C SER A 13 -71.23 -28.55 -10.11
N PHE A 14 -70.39 -28.38 -9.09
CA PHE A 14 -70.74 -27.75 -7.81
C PHE A 14 -70.46 -26.23 -7.86
N ALA A 15 -71.34 -25.47 -8.51
CA ALA A 15 -71.19 -24.01 -8.64
C ALA A 15 -71.38 -23.25 -7.32
N LYS A 16 -72.27 -23.72 -6.43
CA LYS A 16 -72.48 -23.14 -5.09
C LYS A 16 -71.64 -23.90 -4.06
N LYS A 17 -71.26 -23.22 -2.98
CA LYS A 17 -70.63 -23.88 -1.82
C LYS A 17 -71.56 -24.99 -1.33
N THR A 18 -71.06 -26.22 -1.36
CA THR A 18 -71.80 -27.44 -1.07
C THR A 18 -70.98 -28.25 -0.08
N GLN A 19 -71.57 -28.57 1.07
CA GLN A 19 -70.90 -29.32 2.12
C GLN A 19 -71.48 -30.73 2.25
N LEU A 20 -70.61 -31.73 2.24
CA LEU A 20 -70.93 -33.11 2.61
C LEU A 20 -70.36 -33.36 4.00
N VAL A 21 -71.18 -33.86 4.92
CA VAL A 21 -70.74 -34.23 6.27
C VAL A 21 -70.71 -35.75 6.35
N PHE A 22 -69.62 -36.34 6.79
CA PHE A 22 -69.49 -37.78 6.83
C PHE A 22 -69.38 -38.27 8.27
N THR A 23 -69.88 -39.48 8.50
CA THR A 23 -69.70 -40.21 9.77
C THR A 23 -68.81 -41.42 9.53
N PRO A 24 -68.17 -41.97 10.58
CA PRO A 24 -67.52 -43.28 10.49
C PRO A 24 -68.47 -44.35 9.95
N GLY A 25 -67.92 -45.40 9.34
CA GLY A 25 -68.70 -46.45 8.68
C GLY A 25 -68.84 -46.25 7.17
N VAL A 26 -69.98 -46.62 6.60
CA VAL A 26 -70.21 -46.66 5.15
C VAL A 26 -71.16 -45.56 4.72
N THR A 27 -70.69 -44.63 3.90
CA THR A 27 -71.52 -43.61 3.26
C THR A 27 -71.66 -43.93 1.77
N CYS A 28 -72.89 -44.09 1.28
CA CYS A 28 -73.14 -44.27 -0.14
C CYS A 28 -73.60 -42.98 -0.80
N VAL A 29 -73.05 -42.68 -1.97
CA VAL A 29 -73.42 -41.54 -2.81
C VAL A 29 -74.13 -42.06 -4.06
N VAL A 30 -75.37 -41.66 -4.26
CA VAL A 30 -76.29 -42.19 -5.27
C VAL A 30 -76.91 -41.07 -6.10
N GLY A 31 -77.55 -41.40 -7.23
CA GLY A 31 -78.21 -40.44 -8.10
C GLY A 31 -78.09 -40.80 -9.58
N PRO A 32 -78.78 -40.09 -10.49
CA PRO A 32 -78.77 -40.39 -11.92
C PRO A 32 -77.41 -40.11 -12.58
N ASN A 33 -77.19 -40.67 -13.77
CA ASN A 33 -75.96 -40.44 -14.52
C ASN A 33 -75.85 -38.97 -14.94
N GLY A 34 -74.64 -38.41 -14.82
CA GLY A 34 -74.40 -37.00 -15.10
C GLY A 34 -74.76 -36.03 -13.97
N SER A 35 -75.23 -36.50 -12.81
CA SER A 35 -75.58 -35.62 -11.68
C SER A 35 -74.40 -35.03 -10.91
N GLY A 36 -73.16 -35.47 -11.21
CA GLY A 36 -71.95 -34.99 -10.55
C GLY A 36 -71.43 -35.86 -9.41
N LYS A 37 -71.92 -37.10 -9.25
CA LYS A 37 -71.47 -38.04 -8.21
C LYS A 37 -69.94 -38.22 -8.20
N SER A 38 -69.36 -38.59 -9.34
CA SER A 38 -67.91 -38.78 -9.46
C SER A 38 -67.09 -37.51 -9.26
N ALA A 39 -67.70 -36.32 -9.39
CA ALA A 39 -67.01 -35.07 -9.08
C ALA A 39 -66.70 -34.95 -7.58
N ILE A 40 -67.43 -35.64 -6.69
CA ILE A 40 -67.10 -35.72 -5.25
C ILE A 40 -65.79 -36.49 -5.06
N ALA A 41 -65.66 -37.66 -5.68
CA ALA A 41 -64.41 -38.45 -5.64
C ALA A 41 -63.24 -37.69 -6.28
N ASP A 42 -63.47 -37.03 -7.42
CA ASP A 42 -62.46 -36.19 -8.07
C ASP A 42 -62.02 -35.02 -7.18
N GLY A 43 -62.95 -34.40 -6.43
CA GLY A 43 -62.67 -33.32 -5.49
C GLY A 43 -61.77 -33.78 -4.34
N ILE A 44 -62.12 -34.91 -3.70
CA ILE A 44 -61.31 -35.52 -2.63
C ILE A 44 -59.91 -35.87 -3.13
N ARG A 45 -59.79 -36.47 -4.32
CA ARG A 45 -58.49 -36.81 -4.92
C ARG A 45 -57.67 -35.56 -5.23
N TRP A 46 -58.32 -34.51 -5.74
CA TRP A 46 -57.67 -33.27 -6.12
C TRP A 46 -57.10 -32.51 -4.93
N VAL A 47 -57.83 -32.42 -3.81
CA VAL A 47 -57.37 -31.74 -2.59
C VAL A 47 -56.26 -32.51 -1.87
N LEU A 48 -56.23 -33.85 -1.98
CA LEU A 48 -55.13 -34.69 -1.49
C LEU A 48 -53.84 -34.60 -2.32
N GLY A 49 -53.76 -33.71 -3.30
CA GLY A 49 -52.51 -33.38 -4.00
C GLY A 49 -52.31 -34.02 -5.38
N GLU A 50 -53.33 -34.67 -5.95
CA GLU A 50 -53.25 -35.22 -7.32
C GLU A 50 -53.01 -34.12 -8.36
N GLN A 51 -51.93 -34.24 -9.13
CA GLN A 51 -51.57 -33.26 -10.16
C GLN A 51 -52.05 -33.66 -11.56
N SER A 52 -52.28 -34.96 -11.81
CA SER A 52 -52.69 -35.45 -13.12
C SER A 52 -54.13 -35.05 -13.42
N LEU A 53 -54.31 -34.14 -14.39
CA LEU A 53 -55.63 -33.72 -14.86
C LEU A 53 -56.45 -34.90 -15.41
N LYS A 54 -55.78 -35.87 -16.05
CA LYS A 54 -56.40 -37.11 -16.53
C LYS A 54 -57.02 -37.92 -15.38
N SER A 55 -56.34 -37.98 -14.23
CA SER A 55 -56.81 -38.74 -13.06
C SER A 55 -58.07 -38.15 -12.43
N ILE A 56 -58.26 -36.84 -12.53
CA ILE A 56 -59.46 -36.12 -12.07
C ILE A 56 -60.44 -35.86 -13.21
N ARG A 57 -60.39 -36.61 -14.33
CA ARG A 57 -61.33 -36.49 -15.47
C ARG A 57 -61.45 -35.07 -16.04
N ALA A 58 -60.33 -34.37 -16.15
CA ALA A 58 -60.21 -33.05 -16.78
C ALA A 58 -59.17 -33.12 -17.91
N LYS A 59 -59.42 -32.42 -19.03
CA LYS A 59 -58.45 -32.31 -20.14
C LYS A 59 -57.56 -31.08 -19.98
N ARG A 60 -58.09 -30.02 -19.37
CA ARG A 60 -57.41 -28.73 -19.17
C ARG A 60 -57.58 -28.26 -17.73
N GLY A 61 -56.62 -27.48 -17.22
CA GLY A 61 -56.61 -27.03 -15.82
C GLY A 61 -57.81 -26.16 -15.45
N ASP A 62 -58.36 -25.40 -16.40
CA ASP A 62 -59.56 -24.59 -16.22
C ASP A 62 -60.84 -25.43 -16.09
N GLU A 63 -60.88 -26.67 -16.60
CA GLU A 63 -62.05 -27.56 -16.55
C GLU A 63 -62.35 -28.10 -15.14
N VAL A 64 -61.43 -27.93 -14.19
CA VAL A 64 -61.67 -28.16 -12.76
C VAL A 64 -62.64 -27.11 -12.20
N ILE A 65 -62.68 -25.93 -12.81
CA ILE A 65 -63.57 -24.82 -12.44
C ILE A 65 -64.90 -24.97 -13.17
N PHE A 66 -66.01 -24.63 -12.51
CA PHE A 66 -67.35 -24.63 -13.09
C PHE A 66 -67.40 -23.78 -14.37
N GLN A 67 -67.72 -24.45 -15.47
CA GLN A 67 -67.68 -23.88 -16.83
C GLN A 67 -68.90 -23.01 -17.18
N GLY A 68 -69.88 -22.90 -16.28
CA GLY A 68 -71.16 -22.26 -16.58
C GLY A 68 -72.20 -23.27 -17.07
N SER A 69 -73.44 -22.83 -17.04
CA SER A 69 -74.60 -23.56 -17.58
C SER A 69 -75.47 -22.61 -18.40
N ARG A 70 -76.60 -23.07 -18.92
CA ARG A 70 -77.54 -22.22 -19.67
C ARG A 70 -78.09 -21.05 -18.84
N SER A 71 -78.16 -21.20 -17.52
CA SER A 71 -78.73 -20.21 -16.60
C SER A 71 -77.73 -19.64 -15.58
N ARG A 72 -76.49 -20.13 -15.54
CA ARG A 72 -75.43 -19.58 -14.69
C ARG A 72 -74.15 -19.26 -15.44
N PRO A 73 -73.52 -18.10 -15.17
CA PRO A 73 -72.22 -17.78 -15.74
C PRO A 73 -71.12 -18.70 -15.21
N ARG A 74 -70.05 -18.83 -15.99
CA ARG A 74 -68.83 -19.52 -15.60
C ARG A 74 -68.18 -18.86 -14.38
N LEU A 75 -67.56 -19.64 -13.49
CA LEU A 75 -66.87 -19.11 -12.29
C LEU A 75 -65.38 -18.88 -12.55
N GLY A 76 -64.77 -18.05 -11.69
CA GLY A 76 -63.34 -17.66 -11.78
C GLY A 76 -62.38 -18.54 -10.99
N MET A 77 -62.89 -19.33 -10.05
CA MET A 77 -62.11 -20.14 -9.13
C MET A 77 -62.85 -21.43 -8.75
N ALA A 78 -62.08 -22.45 -8.38
CA ALA A 78 -62.56 -23.63 -7.69
C ALA A 78 -61.78 -23.78 -6.39
N GLU A 79 -62.48 -24.13 -5.32
CA GLU A 79 -61.93 -24.42 -4.01
C GLU A 79 -62.55 -25.72 -3.51
N VAL A 80 -61.69 -26.61 -3.01
CA VAL A 80 -62.10 -27.82 -2.32
C VAL A 80 -61.40 -27.83 -0.97
N SER A 81 -62.17 -27.98 0.09
CA SER A 81 -61.65 -28.14 1.45
C SER A 81 -62.09 -29.48 2.02
N LEU A 82 -61.14 -30.20 2.60
CA LEU A 82 -61.30 -31.51 3.19
C LEU A 82 -60.96 -31.43 4.67
N THR A 83 -61.89 -31.84 5.51
CA THR A 83 -61.79 -31.73 6.96
C THR A 83 -61.62 -33.11 7.58
N LEU A 84 -60.48 -33.33 8.22
CA LEU A 84 -60.13 -34.56 8.93
C LEU A 84 -60.35 -34.36 10.42
N ALA A 85 -61.17 -35.20 11.05
CA ALA A 85 -61.34 -35.23 12.51
C ALA A 85 -60.53 -36.37 13.13
N ASP A 86 -60.26 -36.27 14.43
CA ASP A 86 -59.44 -37.20 15.24
C ASP A 86 -58.02 -37.38 14.67
N ALA A 87 -57.42 -36.27 14.21
CA ALA A 87 -56.14 -36.25 13.51
C ALA A 87 -54.91 -36.38 14.43
N GLU A 88 -55.06 -36.12 15.74
CA GLU A 88 -54.00 -36.26 16.76
C GLU A 88 -53.40 -37.68 16.81
N THR A 89 -54.24 -38.69 16.57
CA THR A 89 -53.82 -40.12 16.53
C THR A 89 -52.92 -40.49 15.35
N SER A 90 -52.72 -39.58 14.39
CA SER A 90 -51.96 -39.80 13.15
C SER A 90 -50.75 -38.87 12.99
N GLY A 91 -50.33 -38.20 14.09
CA GLY A 91 -49.13 -37.36 14.12
C GLY A 91 -49.33 -35.92 13.64
N LEU A 92 -50.57 -35.42 13.67
CA LEU A 92 -50.91 -34.04 13.35
C LEU A 92 -51.18 -33.26 14.65
N ASP A 93 -50.69 -32.02 14.75
CA ASP A 93 -50.71 -31.19 15.98
C ASP A 93 -52.10 -30.63 16.36
N ALA A 94 -53.17 -31.07 15.70
CA ALA A 94 -54.52 -30.55 15.91
C ALA A 94 -55.57 -31.67 15.87
N ALA A 95 -56.59 -31.56 16.72
CA ALA A 95 -57.76 -32.46 16.74
C ALA A 95 -58.49 -32.51 15.38
N GLU A 96 -58.52 -31.39 14.67
CA GLU A 96 -59.14 -31.23 13.37
C GLU A 96 -58.15 -30.59 12.38
N VAL A 97 -58.00 -31.19 11.20
CA VAL A 97 -57.10 -30.70 10.15
C VAL A 97 -57.88 -30.45 8.86
N VAL A 98 -57.84 -29.20 8.39
CA VAL A 98 -58.47 -28.77 7.14
C VAL A 98 -57.41 -28.63 6.06
N VAL A 99 -57.49 -29.48 5.04
CA VAL A 99 -56.67 -29.39 3.83
C VAL A 99 -57.49 -28.70 2.75
N THR A 100 -56.98 -27.59 2.21
CA THR A 100 -57.65 -26.81 1.16
C THR A 100 -56.79 -26.77 -0.09
N ARG A 101 -57.41 -26.94 -1.25
CA ARG A 101 -56.79 -26.64 -2.54
C ARG A 101 -57.66 -25.66 -3.30
N ARG A 102 -57.02 -24.61 -3.82
CA ARG A 102 -57.68 -23.56 -4.59
C ARG A 102 -56.97 -23.38 -5.93
N VAL A 103 -57.74 -23.21 -7.00
CA VAL A 103 -57.22 -22.88 -8.32
C VAL A 103 -58.05 -21.76 -8.93
N ASP A 104 -57.38 -20.83 -9.60
CA ASP A 104 -58.01 -19.80 -10.40
C ASP A 104 -57.77 -20.05 -11.90
N ARG A 105 -58.34 -19.19 -12.76
CA ARG A 105 -58.18 -19.32 -14.21
C ARG A 105 -56.76 -19.04 -14.73
N SER A 106 -55.83 -18.56 -13.90
CA SER A 106 -54.40 -18.48 -14.27
C SER A 106 -53.72 -19.84 -14.27
N GLY A 107 -54.33 -20.84 -13.62
CA GLY A 107 -53.77 -22.18 -13.46
C GLY A 107 -52.90 -22.33 -12.20
N ALA A 108 -52.66 -21.25 -11.45
CA ALA A 108 -51.96 -21.31 -10.17
C ALA A 108 -52.80 -22.08 -9.14
N SER A 109 -52.26 -23.19 -8.63
CA SER A 109 -52.84 -23.93 -7.51
C SER A 109 -52.22 -23.47 -6.20
N ALA A 110 -53.04 -23.02 -5.26
CA ALA A 110 -52.65 -22.74 -3.88
C ALA A 110 -53.07 -23.89 -2.97
N TYR A 111 -52.20 -24.28 -2.04
CA TYR A 111 -52.42 -25.38 -1.10
C TYR A 111 -52.43 -24.81 0.32
N GLY A 112 -53.41 -25.20 1.12
CA GLY A 112 -53.58 -24.73 2.49
C GLY A 112 -53.75 -25.87 3.47
N VAL A 113 -53.18 -25.72 4.67
CA VAL A 113 -53.44 -26.59 5.83
C VAL A 113 -53.82 -25.68 7.00
N ASN A 114 -54.99 -25.90 7.59
CA ASN A 114 -55.54 -25.11 8.69
C ASN A 114 -55.52 -23.59 8.41
N GLY A 115 -55.82 -23.21 7.16
CA GLY A 115 -55.84 -21.81 6.71
C GLY A 115 -54.47 -21.19 6.41
N ARG A 116 -53.35 -21.90 6.61
CA ARG A 116 -52.00 -21.45 6.23
C ARG A 116 -51.61 -22.01 4.88
N GLU A 117 -51.07 -21.17 4.00
CA GLU A 117 -50.57 -21.60 2.69
C GLU A 117 -49.26 -22.38 2.84
N VAL A 118 -49.15 -23.52 2.17
CA VAL A 118 -48.01 -24.45 2.25
C VAL A 118 -47.54 -24.86 0.85
N ARG A 119 -46.29 -25.32 0.72
CA ARG A 119 -45.81 -25.89 -0.55
C ARG A 119 -46.42 -27.28 -0.74
N LEU A 120 -46.64 -27.68 -1.98
CA LEU A 120 -47.17 -29.02 -2.30
C LEU A 120 -46.31 -30.15 -1.72
N PHE A 121 -44.98 -29.97 -1.69
CA PHE A 121 -44.08 -30.97 -1.12
C PHE A 121 -44.32 -31.17 0.38
N ASP A 122 -44.51 -30.07 1.12
CA ASP A 122 -44.78 -30.10 2.56
C ASP A 122 -46.16 -30.72 2.84
N LEU A 123 -47.17 -30.37 2.02
CA LEU A 123 -48.48 -31.01 2.06
C LEU A 123 -48.40 -32.52 1.78
N ALA A 124 -47.64 -32.93 0.76
CA ALA A 124 -47.48 -34.32 0.38
C ALA A 124 -46.76 -35.14 1.47
N GLU A 125 -45.77 -34.56 2.15
CA GLU A 125 -45.11 -35.20 3.29
C GLU A 125 -46.06 -35.35 4.47
N LEU A 126 -46.81 -34.30 4.80
CA LEU A 126 -47.81 -34.32 5.87
C LEU A 126 -48.87 -35.40 5.62
N LEU A 127 -49.38 -35.50 4.39
CA LEU A 127 -50.36 -36.51 4.00
C LEU A 127 -49.78 -37.94 4.08
N VAL A 128 -48.53 -38.15 3.65
CA VAL A 128 -47.85 -39.45 3.78
C VAL A 128 -47.63 -39.86 5.24
N GLY A 129 -47.27 -38.90 6.09
CA GLY A 129 -47.16 -39.10 7.54
C GLY A 129 -48.50 -39.49 8.17
N ALA A 130 -49.59 -38.83 7.75
CA ALA A 130 -50.95 -39.08 8.22
C ALA A 130 -51.59 -40.37 7.64
N GLY A 131 -50.87 -41.13 6.83
CA GLY A 131 -51.32 -42.43 6.29
C GLY A 131 -52.02 -42.37 4.93
N PHE A 132 -52.02 -41.22 4.26
CA PHE A 132 -52.50 -41.11 2.88
C PHE A 132 -51.39 -41.50 1.90
N ALA A 133 -51.71 -42.34 0.93
CA ALA A 133 -50.76 -42.73 -0.12
C ALA A 133 -50.69 -41.66 -1.22
N GLN A 134 -49.48 -41.23 -1.62
CA GLN A 134 -49.28 -40.28 -2.72
C GLN A 134 -49.88 -40.79 -4.03
N LYS A 135 -49.92 -42.12 -4.23
CA LYS A 135 -50.54 -42.77 -5.39
C LYS A 135 -51.69 -43.71 -4.99
N SER A 136 -52.73 -43.10 -4.41
CA SER A 136 -54.14 -43.33 -4.81
C SER A 136 -54.74 -44.75 -4.65
N TYR A 137 -54.60 -45.39 -3.48
CA TYR A 137 -55.61 -46.38 -3.05
C TYR A 137 -56.66 -45.79 -2.09
N THR A 138 -56.46 -44.55 -1.61
CA THR A 138 -57.47 -43.79 -0.86
C THR A 138 -58.66 -43.40 -1.73
N VAL A 139 -58.45 -43.11 -3.02
CA VAL A 139 -59.55 -42.80 -3.97
C VAL A 139 -59.42 -43.66 -5.22
N ILE A 140 -60.38 -44.55 -5.41
CA ILE A 140 -60.43 -45.49 -6.53
C ILE A 140 -61.51 -45.02 -7.51
N PRO A 141 -61.11 -44.41 -8.64
CA PRO A 141 -62.06 -43.96 -9.64
C PRO A 141 -62.63 -45.14 -10.44
N GLN A 142 -63.71 -44.87 -11.14
CA GLN A 142 -64.35 -45.80 -12.05
C GLN A 142 -63.34 -46.38 -13.07
N GLY A 143 -63.36 -47.70 -13.23
CA GLY A 143 -62.48 -48.42 -14.16
C GLY A 143 -61.01 -48.58 -13.71
N MET A 144 -60.60 -47.97 -12.59
CA MET A 144 -59.24 -48.14 -12.05
C MET A 144 -59.12 -49.37 -11.13
N ILE A 145 -60.23 -50.02 -10.77
CA ILE A 145 -60.18 -51.23 -9.96
C ILE A 145 -59.36 -52.32 -10.67
N ASP A 146 -59.56 -52.51 -11.98
CA ASP A 146 -58.78 -53.48 -12.78
C ASP A 146 -57.30 -53.09 -12.90
N ALA A 147 -56.99 -51.79 -12.78
CA ALA A 147 -55.63 -51.27 -12.92
C ALA A 147 -54.67 -51.83 -11.87
N PHE A 148 -55.15 -52.13 -10.65
CA PHE A 148 -54.32 -52.73 -9.59
C PHE A 148 -53.66 -54.05 -10.02
N VAL A 149 -54.32 -54.78 -10.90
CA VAL A 149 -53.84 -56.07 -11.41
C VAL A 149 -53.14 -55.90 -12.78
N THR A 150 -53.51 -54.89 -13.58
CA THR A 150 -52.95 -54.69 -14.93
C THR A 150 -51.75 -53.73 -15.02
N VAL A 151 -51.44 -52.94 -13.98
CA VAL A 151 -50.25 -52.07 -13.95
C VAL A 151 -48.95 -52.88 -13.96
N SER A 152 -47.86 -52.23 -14.37
CA SER A 152 -46.53 -52.85 -14.45
C SER A 152 -46.06 -53.36 -13.08
N PRO A 153 -45.21 -54.40 -13.00
CA PRO A 153 -44.62 -54.85 -11.74
C PRO A 153 -43.94 -53.73 -10.93
N GLN A 154 -43.31 -52.75 -11.61
CA GLN A 154 -42.66 -51.58 -11.01
C GLN A 154 -43.67 -50.64 -10.35
N GLU A 155 -44.77 -50.31 -11.05
CA GLU A 155 -45.84 -49.45 -10.50
C GLU A 155 -46.55 -50.14 -9.34
N ARG A 156 -46.78 -51.46 -9.44
CA ARG A 156 -47.33 -52.25 -8.33
C ARG A 156 -46.43 -52.16 -7.10
N ARG A 157 -45.11 -52.27 -7.25
CA ARG A 157 -44.17 -52.11 -6.13
C ARG A 157 -44.35 -50.77 -5.41
N GLN A 158 -44.51 -49.67 -6.14
CA GLN A 158 -44.77 -48.36 -5.52
C GLN A 158 -46.05 -48.38 -4.67
N MET A 159 -47.11 -49.05 -5.14
CA MET A 159 -48.34 -49.23 -4.35
C MET A 159 -48.08 -50.04 -3.06
N PHE A 160 -47.24 -51.07 -3.12
CA PHE A 160 -46.86 -51.84 -1.94
C PHE A 160 -45.92 -51.05 -1.00
N GLU A 161 -45.04 -50.19 -1.50
CA GLU A 161 -44.22 -49.30 -0.66
C GLU A 161 -45.11 -48.38 0.20
N ASP A 162 -46.15 -47.81 -0.42
CA ASP A 162 -47.15 -46.99 0.27
C ASP A 162 -47.98 -47.81 1.28
N ALA A 163 -48.40 -49.01 0.90
CA ALA A 163 -49.15 -49.93 1.74
C ALA A 163 -48.36 -50.43 2.96
N THR A 164 -47.07 -50.73 2.78
CA THR A 164 -46.17 -51.23 3.83
C THR A 164 -45.65 -50.11 4.74
N GLY A 165 -45.86 -48.85 4.34
CA GLY A 165 -45.49 -47.66 5.11
C GLY A 165 -44.00 -47.43 5.22
N VAL A 166 -43.26 -47.85 4.20
CA VAL A 166 -41.83 -47.54 4.06
C VAL A 166 -41.60 -46.22 3.33
N THR A 167 -42.60 -45.66 2.64
CA THR A 167 -42.51 -44.36 1.93
C THR A 167 -41.93 -43.21 2.77
N PRO A 168 -42.31 -42.99 4.05
CA PRO A 168 -41.67 -41.96 4.88
C PRO A 168 -40.18 -42.19 5.09
N LEU A 169 -39.77 -43.46 5.24
CA LEU A 169 -38.36 -43.83 5.42
C LEU A 169 -37.56 -43.64 4.12
N LEU A 170 -38.16 -43.95 2.96
CA LEU A 170 -37.57 -43.72 1.64
C LEU A 170 -37.34 -42.22 1.39
N LEU A 171 -38.31 -41.37 1.73
CA LEU A 171 -38.15 -39.91 1.64
C LEU A 171 -37.04 -39.41 2.59
N LYS A 172 -36.94 -39.97 3.80
CA LYS A 172 -35.86 -39.65 4.75
C LYS A 172 -34.50 -40.09 4.24
N GLN A 173 -34.42 -41.25 3.59
CA GLN A 173 -33.20 -41.77 2.94
C GLN A 173 -32.73 -40.80 1.85
N GLU A 174 -33.62 -40.40 0.93
CA GLU A 174 -33.28 -39.47 -0.17
C GLU A 174 -32.78 -38.10 0.35
N ARG A 175 -33.40 -37.58 1.42
CA ARG A 175 -32.93 -36.35 2.09
C ARG A 175 -31.53 -36.51 2.69
N THR A 176 -31.30 -37.63 3.35
CA THR A 176 -30.01 -37.94 4.00
C THR A 176 -28.92 -38.09 2.95
N ASP A 177 -29.20 -38.78 1.84
CA ASP A 177 -28.28 -38.94 0.71
C ASP A 177 -27.95 -37.58 0.06
N ARG A 178 -28.95 -36.74 -0.21
CA ARG A 178 -28.71 -35.38 -0.71
C ARG A 178 -27.82 -34.58 0.24
N LYS A 179 -28.09 -34.64 1.55
CA LYS A 179 -27.29 -33.94 2.56
C LYS A 179 -25.85 -34.45 2.60
N LEU A 180 -25.65 -35.76 2.43
CA LEU A 180 -24.34 -36.38 2.34
C LEU A 180 -23.54 -35.85 1.13
N ARG A 181 -24.18 -35.77 -0.05
CA ARG A 181 -23.55 -35.21 -1.26
C ARG A 181 -23.16 -33.74 -1.10
N GLU A 182 -24.03 -32.93 -0.52
CA GLU A 182 -23.75 -31.52 -0.23
C GLU A 182 -22.56 -31.38 0.74
N THR A 183 -22.54 -32.17 1.81
CA THR A 183 -21.47 -32.16 2.81
C THR A 183 -20.15 -32.58 2.19
N HIS A 184 -20.15 -33.63 1.35
CA HIS A 184 -18.96 -34.06 0.61
C HIS A 184 -18.40 -32.94 -0.31
N ALA A 185 -19.27 -32.24 -1.04
CA ALA A 185 -18.86 -31.12 -1.87
C ALA A 185 -18.32 -29.92 -1.04
N GLN A 186 -18.75 -29.76 0.21
CA GLN A 186 -18.18 -28.77 1.13
C GLN A 186 -16.78 -29.17 1.61
N VAL A 187 -16.58 -30.45 1.95
CA VAL A 187 -15.26 -31.00 2.34
C VAL A 187 -14.23 -30.77 1.23
N LEU A 188 -14.57 -31.12 -0.02
CA LEU A 188 -13.66 -30.97 -1.16
C LEU A 188 -13.22 -29.51 -1.33
N ARG A 189 -14.17 -28.57 -1.34
CA ARG A 189 -13.88 -27.13 -1.44
C ARG A 189 -13.00 -26.61 -0.30
N ALA A 190 -13.25 -27.06 0.93
CA ALA A 190 -12.44 -26.65 2.08
C ALA A 190 -10.99 -27.20 1.99
N ARG A 191 -10.82 -28.45 1.52
CA ARG A 191 -9.49 -29.03 1.26
C ARG A 191 -8.74 -28.33 0.14
N ASP A 192 -9.43 -27.88 -0.92
CA ASP A 192 -8.82 -27.11 -2.00
C ASP A 192 -8.30 -25.75 -1.51
N LEU A 193 -9.08 -25.05 -0.67
CA LEU A 193 -8.64 -23.81 -0.03
C LEU A 193 -7.42 -24.02 0.88
N LEU A 194 -7.37 -25.12 1.63
CA LEU A 194 -6.18 -25.48 2.40
C LEU A 194 -4.96 -25.71 1.51
N ARG A 195 -5.14 -26.42 0.38
CA ARG A 195 -4.06 -26.68 -0.60
C ARG A 195 -3.49 -25.40 -1.21
N GLU A 196 -4.29 -24.32 -1.29
CA GLU A 196 -3.83 -22.99 -1.71
C GLU A 196 -3.17 -22.20 -0.56
N LEU A 197 -3.76 -22.20 0.64
CA LEU A 197 -3.32 -21.38 1.76
C LEU A 197 -2.07 -21.93 2.46
N GLU A 198 -1.88 -23.25 2.54
CA GLU A 198 -0.73 -23.86 3.21
C GLU A 198 0.63 -23.51 2.57
N PRO A 199 0.81 -23.57 1.22
CA PRO A 199 2.03 -23.07 0.58
C PRO A 199 2.27 -21.58 0.84
N ARG A 200 1.21 -20.76 0.80
CA ARG A 200 1.28 -19.32 1.09
C ARG A 200 1.69 -19.04 2.53
N LEU A 201 1.15 -19.79 3.49
CA LEU A 201 1.56 -19.66 4.89
C LEU A 201 3.05 -20.01 5.08
N ARG A 202 3.54 -21.06 4.41
CA ARG A 202 4.96 -21.46 4.47
C ARG A 202 5.89 -20.38 3.91
N SER A 203 5.51 -19.68 2.84
CA SER A 203 6.31 -18.58 2.30
C SER A 203 6.25 -17.34 3.21
N LEU A 204 5.07 -17.00 3.73
CA LEU A 204 4.87 -15.90 4.68
C LEU A 204 5.65 -16.12 5.98
N LYS A 205 5.68 -17.33 6.53
CA LYS A 205 6.50 -17.66 7.73
C LYS A 205 7.99 -17.39 7.51
N ARG A 206 8.53 -17.71 6.33
CA ARG A 206 9.93 -17.40 5.99
C ARG A 206 10.15 -15.89 5.90
N ALA A 207 9.21 -15.16 5.28
CA ALA A 207 9.30 -13.71 5.16
C ALA A 207 9.16 -13.01 6.53
N ALA A 208 8.23 -13.45 7.37
CA ALA A 208 8.01 -12.99 8.73
C ALA A 208 9.24 -13.23 9.63
N ASN A 209 9.86 -14.41 9.55
CA ASN A 209 11.10 -14.68 10.30
C ASN A 209 12.23 -13.73 9.88
N ARG A 210 12.41 -13.48 8.58
CA ARG A 210 13.39 -12.49 8.12
C ARG A 210 13.06 -11.07 8.61
N ALA A 211 11.77 -10.69 8.64
CA ALA A 211 11.33 -9.40 9.18
C ALA A 211 11.64 -9.27 10.68
N ARG A 212 11.40 -10.32 11.48
CA ARG A 212 11.74 -10.34 12.91
C ARG A 212 13.24 -10.20 13.14
N SER A 213 14.06 -10.98 12.42
CA SER A 213 15.52 -10.85 12.48
C SER A 213 16.01 -9.48 12.06
N ARG A 214 15.38 -8.84 11.06
CA ARG A 214 15.68 -7.47 10.65
C ARG A 214 15.44 -6.49 11.79
N ALA A 215 14.26 -6.53 12.41
CA ALA A 215 13.91 -5.63 13.51
C ALA A 215 14.86 -5.76 14.72
N GLU A 216 15.31 -6.99 15.00
CA GLU A 216 16.33 -7.24 16.04
C GLU A 216 17.68 -6.60 15.68
N VAL A 217 18.14 -6.78 14.44
CA VAL A 217 19.39 -6.15 13.95
C VAL A 217 19.29 -4.63 13.94
N GLU A 218 18.16 -4.04 13.55
CA GLU A 218 17.93 -2.58 13.60
C GLU A 218 18.01 -2.06 15.03
N THR A 219 17.45 -2.79 15.99
CA THR A 219 17.50 -2.44 17.41
C THR A 219 18.94 -2.48 17.94
N GLN A 220 19.69 -3.53 17.59
CA GLN A 220 21.10 -3.67 17.97
C GLN A 220 21.98 -2.58 17.31
N LEU A 221 21.73 -2.26 16.04
CA LEU A 221 22.45 -1.22 15.30
C LEU A 221 22.25 0.14 15.94
N ARG A 222 20.99 0.50 16.25
CA ARG A 222 20.66 1.76 16.91
C ARG A 222 21.35 1.89 18.26
N ALA A 223 21.32 0.84 19.09
CA ALA A 223 22.00 0.86 20.38
C ALA A 223 23.52 1.07 20.24
N ALA A 224 24.16 0.41 19.26
CA ALA A 224 25.59 0.58 19.00
C ALA A 224 25.94 1.98 18.47
N GLU A 225 25.12 2.54 17.58
CA GLU A 225 25.29 3.91 17.05
C GLU A 225 25.10 4.98 18.14
N GLU A 226 24.11 4.80 19.04
CA GLU A 226 23.90 5.67 20.20
C GLU A 226 25.13 5.65 21.13
N GLN A 227 25.66 4.45 21.44
CA GLN A 227 26.86 4.30 22.26
C GLN A 227 28.09 4.98 21.64
N TYR A 228 28.33 4.74 20.34
CA TYR A 228 29.45 5.34 19.62
C TYR A 228 29.37 6.88 19.61
N ALA A 229 28.17 7.43 19.44
CA ALA A 229 27.94 8.88 19.48
C ALA A 229 28.28 9.48 20.85
N VAL A 230 27.87 8.81 21.95
CA VAL A 230 28.17 9.23 23.32
C VAL A 230 29.68 9.28 23.59
N ASP A 231 30.42 8.25 23.18
CA ASP A 231 31.87 8.17 23.42
C ASP A 231 32.65 9.21 22.59
N ARG A 232 32.26 9.41 21.32
CA ARG A 232 32.87 10.43 20.44
C ARG A 232 32.59 11.85 20.93
N TRP A 233 31.37 12.11 21.39
CA TRP A 233 31.01 13.40 22.00
C TRP A 233 31.88 13.71 23.21
N GLY A 234 32.01 12.75 24.13
CA GLY A 234 32.87 12.91 25.30
C GLY A 234 34.32 13.23 24.93
N THR A 235 34.87 12.54 23.92
CA THR A 235 36.26 12.72 23.45
C THR A 235 36.49 14.11 22.86
N TYR A 236 35.58 14.58 22.00
CA TYR A 236 35.74 15.89 21.40
C TYR A 236 35.46 17.03 22.41
N ASP A 237 34.65 16.80 23.44
CA ASP A 237 34.31 17.82 24.43
C ASP A 237 35.55 18.14 25.28
N THR A 238 36.26 17.10 25.68
CA THR A 238 37.55 17.21 26.34
C THR A 238 38.59 17.87 25.43
N LEU A 239 38.67 17.46 24.16
CA LEU A 239 39.64 18.04 23.21
C LEU A 239 39.39 19.53 22.96
N LEU A 240 38.13 19.94 22.80
CA LEU A 240 37.77 21.35 22.59
C LEU A 240 38.14 22.22 23.79
N LYS A 241 37.93 21.71 25.01
CA LYS A 241 38.34 22.41 26.25
C LYS A 241 39.86 22.58 26.31
N GLU A 242 40.62 21.52 26.07
CA GLU A 242 42.09 21.58 26.06
C GLU A 242 42.65 22.53 24.99
N LEU A 243 42.07 22.53 23.78
CA LEU A 243 42.50 23.41 22.70
C LEU A 243 42.12 24.87 22.98
N ASP A 244 40.96 25.14 23.60
CA ASP A 244 40.59 26.51 24.00
C ASP A 244 41.55 27.08 25.04
N GLU A 245 41.97 26.27 26.02
CA GLU A 245 42.98 26.65 27.02
C GLU A 245 44.32 26.97 26.36
N LYS A 246 44.80 26.12 25.46
CA LYS A 246 46.06 26.35 24.71
C LYS A 246 46.00 27.62 23.84
N ARG A 247 44.86 27.88 23.19
CA ARG A 247 44.63 29.10 22.41
C ARG A 247 44.74 30.35 23.29
N ARG A 248 44.08 30.36 24.45
CA ARG A 248 44.12 31.51 25.38
C ARG A 248 45.54 31.79 25.88
N ALA A 249 46.28 30.74 26.25
CA ALA A 249 47.67 30.89 26.69
C ALA A 249 48.58 31.52 25.59
N ALA A 250 48.40 31.12 24.32
CA ALA A 250 49.14 31.70 23.20
C ALA A 250 48.74 33.16 22.92
N GLU A 251 47.47 33.51 23.10
CA GLU A 251 46.95 34.87 22.96
C GLU A 251 47.52 35.82 24.03
N GLU A 252 47.55 35.38 25.31
CA GLU A 252 48.18 36.13 26.41
C GLU A 252 49.67 36.38 26.16
N LYS A 253 50.39 35.35 25.68
CA LYS A 253 51.82 35.46 25.33
C LYS A 253 52.07 36.49 24.23
N ALA A 254 51.27 36.48 23.16
CA ALA A 254 51.39 37.45 22.07
C ALA A 254 51.07 38.88 22.53
N ALA A 255 50.03 39.06 23.34
CA ALA A 255 49.67 40.35 23.91
C ALA A 255 50.80 40.93 24.80
N GLY A 256 51.41 40.09 25.64
CA GLY A 256 52.53 40.51 26.49
C GLY A 256 53.77 40.96 25.70
N VAL A 257 54.11 40.29 24.59
CA VAL A 257 55.23 40.70 23.72
C VAL A 257 54.91 41.99 22.96
N SER A 258 53.66 42.15 22.48
CA SER A 258 53.19 43.36 21.81
C SER A 258 53.25 44.58 22.72
N GLU A 259 52.82 44.45 23.98
CA GLU A 259 52.90 45.54 24.97
C GLU A 259 54.35 45.96 25.25
N ASN A 260 55.26 44.99 25.38
CA ASN A 260 56.68 45.27 25.59
C ASN A 260 57.31 46.00 24.39
N LEU A 261 56.96 45.63 23.16
CA LEU A 261 57.41 46.31 21.94
C LEU A 261 56.89 47.75 21.88
N ALA A 262 55.59 47.95 22.18
CA ALA A 262 54.97 49.28 22.18
C ALA A 262 55.59 50.24 23.21
N ARG A 263 55.99 49.73 24.39
CA ARG A 263 56.71 50.52 25.40
C ARG A 263 58.09 50.97 24.93
N LEU A 264 58.75 50.19 24.07
CA LEU A 264 60.09 50.46 23.55
C LEU A 264 60.10 51.39 22.33
N GLU A 265 59.02 51.42 21.55
CA GLU A 265 58.87 52.28 20.35
C GLU A 265 58.44 53.72 20.69
N ALA A 266 57.92 53.97 21.90
CA ALA A 266 57.39 55.28 22.30
C ALA A 266 58.40 56.47 22.39
N PRO A 267 59.70 56.32 22.73
CA PRO A 267 60.60 57.46 22.92
C PRO A 267 61.47 57.90 21.71
N GLU A 268 61.33 57.32 20.51
CA GLU A 268 62.35 57.49 19.45
C GLU A 268 62.28 58.82 18.67
N GLN A 269 61.13 59.52 18.68
CA GLN A 269 60.93 60.74 17.86
C GLN A 269 61.40 62.06 18.51
N ALA A 270 61.79 62.07 19.79
CA ALA A 270 62.04 63.31 20.54
C ALA A 270 63.51 63.79 20.60
N ARG A 271 64.48 63.11 19.96
CA ARG A 271 65.93 63.32 20.23
C ARG A 271 66.78 63.89 19.09
N LEU A 272 66.21 64.36 17.97
CA LEU A 272 66.98 64.72 16.75
C LEU A 272 67.14 66.22 16.46
N SER A 273 66.88 67.12 17.40
CA SER A 273 66.91 68.59 17.15
C SER A 273 68.27 69.28 17.33
N GLU A 274 69.36 68.58 17.65
CA GLU A 274 70.67 69.22 17.87
C GLU A 274 71.70 68.98 16.74
N THR A 275 71.43 68.07 15.82
CA THR A 275 72.36 67.67 14.73
C THR A 275 72.27 68.51 13.46
N GLU A 276 71.22 69.34 13.31
CA GLU A 276 71.02 70.20 12.13
C GLU A 276 72.09 71.30 11.99
N LYS A 277 72.82 71.63 13.06
CA LYS A 277 73.89 72.65 13.07
C LYS A 277 75.23 72.16 12.52
N ILE A 278 75.44 70.84 12.44
CA ILE A 278 76.70 70.24 11.95
C ILE A 278 76.99 70.57 10.48
N PRO A 279 76.04 70.45 9.53
CA PRO A 279 76.30 70.85 8.14
C PRO A 279 76.57 72.36 8.00
N GLU A 280 75.90 73.21 8.77
CA GLU A 280 76.14 74.66 8.78
C GLU A 280 77.54 75.02 9.30
N LEU A 281 77.98 74.40 10.41
CA LEU A 281 79.33 74.60 10.95
C LEU A 281 80.43 74.08 10.02
N ARG A 282 80.20 72.97 9.31
CA ARG A 282 81.12 72.45 8.27
C ARG A 282 81.23 73.41 7.09
N ALA A 283 80.12 74.00 6.65
CA ALA A 283 80.13 74.98 5.56
C ALA A 283 80.89 76.26 5.96
N THR A 284 80.70 76.75 7.18
CA THR A 284 81.41 77.91 7.72
C THR A 284 82.91 77.65 7.87
N LEU A 285 83.30 76.48 8.39
CA LEU A 285 84.71 76.08 8.52
C LEU A 285 85.41 76.01 7.15
N THR A 286 84.73 75.47 6.14
CA THR A 286 85.26 75.38 4.77
C THR A 286 85.48 76.78 4.19
N ARG A 287 84.50 77.68 4.34
CA ARG A 287 84.62 79.08 3.89
C ARG A 287 85.80 79.81 4.52
N LEU A 288 86.03 79.64 5.84
CA LEU A 288 87.15 80.30 6.54
C LEU A 288 88.51 79.74 6.12
N ARG A 289 88.63 78.42 5.90
CA ARG A 289 89.88 77.80 5.40
C ARG A 289 90.21 78.20 3.97
N ASP A 290 89.19 78.40 3.13
CA ASP A 290 89.40 78.89 1.77
C ASP A 290 89.91 80.34 1.78
N GLN A 291 89.38 81.19 2.68
CA GLN A 291 89.89 82.56 2.88
C GLN A 291 91.33 82.59 3.42
N GLU A 292 91.68 81.70 4.35
CA GLU A 292 93.05 81.56 4.86
C GLU A 292 94.04 81.17 3.74
N ARG A 293 93.66 80.19 2.91
CA ARG A 293 94.48 79.75 1.77
C ARG A 293 94.62 80.83 0.70
N GLU A 294 93.55 81.57 0.42
CA GLU A 294 93.57 82.65 -0.57
C GLU A 294 94.57 83.73 -0.15
N LEU A 295 94.54 84.17 1.12
CA LEU A 295 95.48 85.14 1.66
C LEU A 295 96.94 84.65 1.65
N PHE A 296 97.17 83.36 1.94
CA PHE A 296 98.51 82.74 1.89
C PHE A 296 99.06 82.66 0.45
N ILE A 297 98.22 82.24 -0.49
CA ILE A 297 98.58 82.09 -1.90
C ILE A 297 98.88 83.46 -2.54
N THR A 298 98.14 84.50 -2.15
CA THR A 298 98.37 85.89 -2.61
C THR A 298 99.74 86.43 -2.16
N LEU A 299 100.26 85.96 -1.01
CA LEU A 299 101.57 86.35 -0.50
C LEU A 299 102.71 85.70 -1.31
N THR A 300 102.59 84.41 -1.64
CA THR A 300 103.62 83.64 -2.37
C THR A 300 103.71 84.02 -3.85
N ARG A 301 102.59 84.51 -4.40
CA ARG A 301 102.44 84.90 -5.81
C ARG A 301 103.08 86.23 -6.18
N ALA A 302 103.46 87.04 -5.20
CA ALA A 302 104.21 88.27 -5.46
C ALA A 302 105.68 88.03 -5.90
N GLU A 303 106.21 86.81 -5.77
CA GLU A 303 107.66 86.58 -5.81
C GLU A 303 108.25 86.13 -7.16
N VAL A 304 107.52 85.55 -8.11
CA VAL A 304 108.13 84.97 -9.34
C VAL A 304 107.15 84.97 -10.53
N GLY A 305 107.51 85.57 -11.68
CA GLY A 305 106.59 85.80 -12.81
C GLY A 305 106.88 85.04 -14.13
N GLY A 306 105.79 84.69 -14.85
CA GLY A 306 105.60 84.78 -16.31
C GLY A 306 105.75 83.54 -17.23
N GLY A 307 104.72 83.23 -18.06
CA GLY A 307 104.92 82.61 -19.39
C GLY A 307 103.82 81.75 -20.08
N GLU A 308 102.87 82.38 -20.80
CA GLU A 308 102.25 82.04 -22.12
C GLU A 308 101.43 80.76 -22.46
N ASP A 309 101.42 79.65 -21.72
CA ASP A 309 100.60 78.44 -22.07
C ASP A 309 99.11 78.49 -21.62
N VAL A 310 98.63 79.61 -21.07
CA VAL A 310 97.34 79.64 -20.33
C VAL A 310 96.13 79.96 -21.18
N ASP A 311 96.26 80.85 -22.13
CA ASP A 311 95.08 81.39 -22.81
C ASP A 311 94.34 80.30 -23.57
N ARG A 312 95.08 79.34 -24.15
CA ARG A 312 94.52 78.14 -24.79
C ARG A 312 93.78 77.24 -23.80
N VAL A 313 94.35 76.99 -22.63
CA VAL A 313 93.72 76.13 -21.60
C VAL A 313 92.54 76.86 -20.95
N ALA A 314 92.57 78.19 -20.85
CA ALA A 314 91.47 78.99 -20.34
C ALA A 314 90.24 78.94 -21.26
N GLU A 315 90.42 79.04 -22.57
CA GLU A 315 89.33 78.88 -23.53
C GLU A 315 88.71 77.47 -23.47
N GLU A 316 89.53 76.42 -23.44
CA GLU A 316 89.04 75.04 -23.41
C GLU A 316 88.28 74.72 -22.09
N ILE A 317 88.74 75.25 -20.96
CA ILE A 317 88.01 75.18 -19.68
C ILE A 317 86.68 75.89 -19.77
N THR A 318 86.63 77.12 -20.33
CA THR A 318 85.36 77.88 -20.41
C THR A 318 84.31 77.15 -21.25
N ALA A 319 84.72 76.53 -22.36
CA ALA A 319 83.85 75.74 -23.21
C ALA A 319 83.27 74.52 -22.46
N ARG A 320 84.12 73.77 -21.73
CA ARG A 320 83.67 72.60 -20.96
C ARG A 320 82.86 72.98 -19.71
N THR A 321 83.14 74.10 -19.04
CA THR A 321 82.28 74.58 -17.93
C THR A 321 80.86 74.92 -18.40
N LYS A 322 80.72 75.55 -19.58
CA LYS A 322 79.40 75.82 -20.16
C LYS A 322 78.67 74.53 -20.53
N GLU A 323 79.38 73.52 -21.02
CA GLU A 323 78.81 72.19 -21.30
C GLU A 323 78.36 71.48 -20.02
N ARG A 324 79.17 71.53 -18.95
CA ARG A 324 78.81 71.00 -17.63
C ARG A 324 77.55 71.67 -17.08
N GLU A 325 77.49 73.00 -17.08
CA GLU A 325 76.33 73.76 -16.59
C GLU A 325 75.05 73.41 -17.37
N LYS A 326 75.13 73.26 -18.69
CA LYS A 326 74.01 72.80 -19.52
C LYS A 326 73.56 71.39 -19.14
N LEU A 327 74.49 70.44 -19.04
CA LEU A 327 74.17 69.05 -18.66
C LEU A 327 73.61 68.97 -17.23
N THR A 328 74.12 69.77 -16.28
CA THR A 328 73.56 69.84 -14.92
C THR A 328 72.15 70.41 -14.91
N HIS A 329 71.88 71.43 -15.74
CA HIS A 329 70.53 71.97 -15.89
C HIS A 329 69.56 70.96 -16.50
N GLU A 330 69.94 70.30 -17.60
CA GLU A 330 69.16 69.22 -18.23
C GLU A 330 68.90 68.07 -17.25
N LEU A 331 69.88 67.72 -16.41
CA LEU A 331 69.75 66.68 -15.40
C LEU A 331 68.74 67.06 -14.30
N ASN A 332 68.75 68.32 -13.86
CA ASN A 332 67.80 68.83 -12.87
C ASN A 332 66.36 68.89 -13.43
N GLU A 333 66.20 69.35 -14.68
CA GLU A 333 64.92 69.29 -15.36
C GLU A 333 64.43 67.85 -15.51
N LEU A 334 65.31 66.93 -15.88
CA LEU A 334 64.98 65.51 -16.01
C LEU A 334 64.58 64.89 -14.66
N HIS A 335 65.27 65.21 -13.56
CA HIS A 335 64.88 64.76 -12.22
C HIS A 335 63.48 65.27 -11.83
N SER A 336 63.15 66.53 -12.15
CA SER A 336 61.81 67.06 -11.90
C SER A 336 60.73 66.32 -12.72
N SER A 337 61.05 65.97 -13.97
CA SER A 337 60.16 65.18 -14.84
C SER A 337 60.01 63.74 -14.36
N LEU A 338 61.07 63.15 -13.79
CA LEU A 338 61.08 61.83 -13.19
C LEU A 338 60.18 61.79 -11.96
N ALA A 339 60.35 62.76 -11.04
CA ALA A 339 59.53 62.88 -9.84
C ALA A 339 58.03 63.07 -10.19
N ALA A 340 57.73 63.87 -11.21
CA ALA A 340 56.35 64.05 -11.69
C ALA A 340 55.77 62.76 -12.29
N ALA A 341 56.57 61.99 -13.04
CA ALA A 341 56.16 60.72 -13.62
C ALA A 341 55.93 59.64 -12.54
N GLU A 342 56.79 59.59 -11.52
CA GLU A 342 56.64 58.70 -10.36
C GLU A 342 55.37 59.02 -9.57
N ALA A 343 55.12 60.30 -9.26
CA ALA A 343 53.90 60.72 -8.59
C ALA A 343 52.62 60.37 -9.41
N LYS A 344 52.69 60.49 -10.74
CA LYS A 344 51.58 60.10 -11.63
C LYS A 344 51.34 58.58 -11.60
N ARG A 345 52.40 57.77 -11.64
CA ARG A 345 52.30 56.30 -11.50
C ARG A 345 51.65 55.93 -10.17
N ASP A 346 52.10 56.53 -9.07
CA ASP A 346 51.60 56.22 -7.72
C ASP A 346 50.13 56.59 -7.52
N ARG A 347 49.69 57.66 -8.19
CA ARG A 347 48.28 58.01 -8.24
C ARG A 347 47.47 56.95 -9.02
N LEU A 348 47.93 56.57 -10.22
CA LEU A 348 47.26 55.56 -11.04
C LEU A 348 47.20 54.19 -10.35
N GLU A 349 48.24 53.81 -9.62
CA GLU A 349 48.26 52.55 -8.85
C GLU A 349 47.21 52.55 -7.74
N ARG A 350 47.04 53.67 -7.02
CA ARG A 350 45.98 53.83 -6.02
C ARG A 350 44.58 53.82 -6.64
N GLU A 351 44.39 54.52 -7.75
CA GLU A 351 43.12 54.53 -8.49
C GLU A 351 42.77 53.12 -9.00
N LEU A 352 43.75 52.37 -9.52
CA LEU A 352 43.59 50.97 -9.95
C LEU A 352 43.22 50.06 -8.79
N HIS A 353 43.89 50.19 -7.65
CA HIS A 353 43.59 49.41 -6.44
C HIS A 353 42.17 49.68 -5.94
N SER A 354 41.75 50.94 -5.89
CA SER A 354 40.38 51.32 -5.48
C SER A 354 39.31 50.81 -6.46
N ALA A 355 39.57 50.87 -7.77
CA ALA A 355 38.66 50.34 -8.78
C ALA A 355 38.56 48.81 -8.72
N HIS A 356 39.67 48.13 -8.37
CA HIS A 356 39.71 46.69 -8.13
C HIS A 356 38.94 46.29 -6.86
N GLU A 357 39.13 47.00 -5.74
CA GLU A 357 38.35 46.77 -4.51
C GLU A 357 36.85 47.04 -4.71
N ALA A 358 36.50 48.07 -5.48
CA ALA A 358 35.10 48.39 -5.82
C ALA A 358 34.42 47.30 -6.68
N LEU A 359 35.18 46.55 -7.49
CA LEU A 359 34.68 45.37 -8.20
C LEU A 359 34.45 44.17 -7.27
N LEU A 360 35.28 44.03 -6.23
CA LEU A 360 35.28 42.89 -5.30
C LEU A 360 34.28 43.03 -4.14
N THR A 361 34.06 44.25 -3.63
CA THR A 361 33.21 44.52 -2.46
C THR A 361 31.80 43.91 -2.54
N PRO A 362 31.11 43.88 -3.70
CA PRO A 362 29.79 43.26 -3.79
C PRO A 362 29.78 41.72 -3.87
N TRP A 363 30.94 41.06 -3.99
CA TRP A 363 31.07 39.60 -4.10
C TRP A 363 31.22 38.91 -2.74
N SER A 364 31.20 39.68 -1.65
CA SER A 364 31.15 39.19 -0.26
C SER A 364 29.83 38.50 0.12
N GLY A 365 28.78 38.59 -0.70
CA GLY A 365 27.54 37.80 -0.61
C GLY A 365 27.64 36.43 -1.29
N ALA A 366 28.76 35.71 -1.11
CA ALA A 366 29.20 34.52 -1.87
C ALA A 366 28.37 33.22 -1.69
N ALA A 367 27.10 33.30 -1.29
CA ALA A 367 26.24 32.14 -1.15
C ALA A 367 25.66 31.64 -2.49
N SER A 368 25.51 32.50 -3.50
CA SER A 368 24.75 32.17 -4.73
C SER A 368 25.58 31.80 -5.97
N LEU A 369 26.91 31.70 -5.86
CA LEU A 369 27.78 31.32 -7.00
C LEU A 369 28.06 29.80 -7.00
N PRO A 370 28.04 29.12 -8.16
CA PRO A 370 28.51 27.75 -8.29
C PRO A 370 29.95 27.59 -7.78
N ALA A 371 30.25 26.47 -7.10
CA ALA A 371 31.55 26.22 -6.48
C ALA A 371 32.72 26.31 -7.47
N GLU A 372 32.51 25.87 -8.71
CA GLU A 372 33.48 25.91 -9.80
C GLU A 372 33.91 27.35 -10.16
N ILE A 373 32.98 28.31 -10.09
CA ILE A 373 33.26 29.73 -10.37
C ILE A 373 34.01 30.36 -9.20
N ARG A 374 33.67 29.99 -7.96
CA ARG A 374 34.39 30.45 -6.77
C ARG A 374 35.84 29.97 -6.76
N GLN A 375 36.09 28.71 -7.12
CA GLN A 375 37.44 28.15 -7.16
C GLN A 375 38.31 28.82 -8.24
N ALA A 376 37.78 28.98 -9.45
CA ALA A 376 38.47 29.67 -10.54
C ALA A 376 38.76 31.16 -10.23
N LEU A 377 37.88 31.83 -9.48
CA LEU A 377 38.10 33.21 -9.03
C LEU A 377 39.30 33.29 -8.07
N THR A 378 39.39 32.38 -7.10
CA THR A 378 40.51 32.33 -6.14
C THR A 378 41.85 32.07 -6.84
N GLU A 379 41.91 31.15 -7.80
CA GLU A 379 43.13 30.85 -8.55
C GLU A 379 43.62 32.04 -9.39
N LEU A 380 42.71 32.78 -10.03
CA LEU A 380 43.05 33.99 -10.78
C LEU A 380 43.58 35.10 -9.86
N PHE A 381 43.01 35.24 -8.65
CA PHE A 381 43.45 36.21 -7.66
C PHE A 381 44.88 35.93 -7.15
N GLU A 382 45.18 34.67 -6.83
CA GLU A 382 46.54 34.27 -6.43
C GLU A 382 47.56 34.48 -7.54
N ARG A 383 47.16 34.28 -8.80
CA ARG A 383 48.03 34.50 -9.96
C ARG A 383 48.30 36.00 -10.18
N ALA A 384 47.27 36.84 -10.03
CA ALA A 384 47.40 38.30 -10.10
C ALA A 384 48.31 38.85 -8.99
N SER A 385 48.12 38.39 -7.77
CA SER A 385 48.91 38.83 -6.60
C SER A 385 50.38 38.44 -6.73
N ARG A 386 50.68 37.22 -7.20
CA ARG A 386 52.06 36.77 -7.47
C ARG A 386 52.73 37.57 -8.57
N LEU A 387 52.02 37.88 -9.65
CA LEU A 387 52.54 38.70 -10.74
C LEU A 387 52.86 40.13 -10.27
N ALA A 388 51.95 40.75 -9.50
CA ALA A 388 52.15 42.09 -8.97
C ALA A 388 53.36 42.19 -8.03
N ALA A 389 53.57 41.17 -7.18
CA ALA A 389 54.76 41.09 -6.33
C ALA A 389 56.04 40.98 -7.17
N ARG A 390 56.06 40.16 -8.22
CA ARG A 390 57.23 39.98 -9.11
C ARG A 390 57.53 41.24 -9.92
N LEU A 391 56.51 41.97 -10.41
CA LEU A 391 56.68 43.25 -11.11
C LEU A 391 57.33 44.31 -10.21
N ARG A 392 56.97 44.36 -8.92
CA ARG A 392 57.55 45.32 -7.96
C ARG A 392 59.03 45.07 -7.68
N THR A 393 59.49 43.83 -7.81
CA THR A 393 60.88 43.44 -7.51
C THR A 393 61.76 43.28 -8.75
N ALA A 394 61.20 43.36 -9.97
CA ALA A 394 61.94 43.16 -11.21
C ALA A 394 62.85 44.36 -11.51
N THR A 395 64.14 44.09 -11.72
CA THR A 395 65.16 45.12 -12.02
C THR A 395 65.86 44.90 -13.37
N ARG A 396 65.57 43.79 -14.07
CA ARG A 396 66.19 43.41 -15.35
C ARG A 396 65.18 43.52 -16.51
N LEU A 397 65.66 44.03 -17.64
CA LEU A 397 64.83 44.36 -18.82
C LEU A 397 64.20 43.13 -19.48
N GLU A 398 64.92 42.00 -19.49
CA GLU A 398 64.44 40.71 -20.02
C GLU A 398 63.34 40.10 -19.14
N GLU A 399 63.41 40.28 -17.83
CA GLU A 399 62.42 39.82 -16.86
C GLU A 399 61.15 40.69 -16.89
N LEU A 400 61.30 42.00 -17.12
CA LEU A 400 60.16 42.89 -17.37
C LEU A 400 59.39 42.48 -18.63
N ALA A 401 60.07 42.10 -19.71
CA ALA A 401 59.42 41.68 -20.95
C ALA A 401 58.60 40.38 -20.78
N THR A 402 59.08 39.42 -19.98
CA THR A 402 58.34 38.18 -19.69
C THR A 402 57.16 38.44 -18.75
N LEU A 403 57.33 39.29 -17.73
CA LEU A 403 56.26 39.66 -16.81
C LEU A 403 55.14 40.47 -17.48
N VAL A 404 55.48 41.33 -18.45
CA VAL A 404 54.48 42.03 -19.28
C VAL A 404 53.65 41.03 -20.07
N LYS A 405 54.28 40.01 -20.68
CA LYS A 405 53.57 38.95 -21.39
C LYS A 405 52.67 38.11 -20.47
N GLU A 406 53.15 37.79 -19.27
CA GLU A 406 52.34 37.12 -18.24
C GLU A 406 51.16 37.98 -17.79
N ALA A 407 51.31 39.32 -17.75
CA ALA A 407 50.23 40.26 -17.46
C ALA A 407 49.16 40.27 -18.56
N GLU A 408 49.58 40.29 -19.82
CA GLU A 408 48.67 40.23 -20.99
C GLU A 408 47.91 38.89 -21.05
N ASP A 409 48.56 37.78 -20.71
CA ASP A 409 47.92 36.47 -20.63
C ASP A 409 46.90 36.40 -19.49
N LEU A 410 47.22 36.98 -18.33
CA LEU A 410 46.31 37.06 -17.19
C LEU A 410 45.10 37.96 -17.49
N GLN A 411 45.31 39.07 -18.20
CA GLN A 411 44.24 39.95 -18.65
C GLN A 411 43.26 39.19 -19.57
N ARG A 412 43.77 38.45 -20.56
CA ARG A 412 42.93 37.60 -21.42
C ARG A 412 42.17 36.54 -20.64
N ALA A 413 42.80 35.94 -19.62
CA ALA A 413 42.14 34.97 -18.76
C ALA A 413 40.98 35.60 -17.93
N LEU A 414 41.17 36.82 -17.43
CA LEU A 414 40.12 37.58 -16.72
C LEU A 414 38.96 37.96 -17.65
N GLU A 415 39.24 38.35 -18.89
CA GLU A 415 38.21 38.65 -19.90
C GLU A 415 37.35 37.42 -20.21
N LEU A 416 37.98 36.27 -20.53
CA LEU A 416 37.29 35.01 -20.78
C LEU A 416 36.50 34.51 -19.57
N PHE A 417 37.04 34.68 -18.36
CA PHE A 417 36.34 34.36 -17.13
C PHE A 417 35.12 35.25 -16.92
N GLY A 418 35.25 36.56 -17.17
CA GLY A 418 34.14 37.51 -17.12
C GLY A 418 33.03 37.21 -18.13
N GLU A 419 33.37 36.71 -19.32
CA GLU A 419 32.38 36.21 -20.29
C GLU A 419 31.68 34.93 -19.80
N ARG A 420 32.44 33.98 -19.24
CA ARG A 420 31.90 32.74 -18.67
C ARG A 420 30.90 33.05 -17.56
N VAL A 421 31.26 33.92 -16.62
CA VAL A 421 30.37 34.36 -15.54
C VAL A 421 29.12 35.05 -16.08
N ARG A 422 29.26 35.93 -17.08
CA ARG A 422 28.12 36.59 -17.75
C ARG A 422 27.14 35.60 -18.37
N ARG A 423 27.64 34.49 -18.96
CA ARG A 423 26.76 33.42 -19.49
C ARG A 423 26.06 32.63 -18.38
N THR A 424 26.74 32.38 -17.26
CA THR A 424 26.19 31.56 -16.17
C THR A 424 25.16 32.32 -15.32
N LEU A 425 25.27 33.65 -15.19
CA LEU A 425 24.42 34.48 -14.33
C LEU A 425 23.27 35.18 -15.09
N ALA A 426 22.68 34.56 -16.11
CA ALA A 426 21.63 35.15 -16.94
C ALA A 426 20.27 35.36 -16.20
N ALA A 427 20.24 36.26 -15.22
CA ALA A 427 19.08 36.98 -14.69
C ALA A 427 19.55 38.29 -14.04
N PRO A 428 19.00 39.47 -14.38
CA PRO A 428 19.50 40.74 -13.87
C PRO A 428 18.90 41.06 -12.50
N PRO A 429 19.67 41.72 -11.60
CA PRO A 429 19.07 42.76 -10.79
C PRO A 429 19.92 44.03 -10.81
N GLU A 430 19.31 45.11 -11.31
CA GLU A 430 19.41 46.57 -11.06
C GLU A 430 20.68 47.26 -10.48
N THR A 431 21.79 46.58 -10.23
CA THR A 431 23.10 47.16 -9.79
C THR A 431 24.13 47.22 -10.93
N GLY A 432 23.72 46.95 -12.17
CA GLY A 432 24.61 46.69 -13.32
C GLY A 432 25.31 47.89 -13.96
N THR A 433 24.76 49.11 -13.86
CA THR A 433 25.31 50.28 -14.56
C THR A 433 26.64 50.77 -13.97
N GLY A 434 26.77 50.77 -12.64
CA GLY A 434 28.03 51.11 -11.95
C GLY A 434 29.13 50.06 -12.15
N ARG A 435 28.77 48.77 -12.19
CA ARG A 435 29.73 47.68 -12.41
C ARG A 435 30.25 47.63 -13.85
N MET A 436 29.39 47.87 -14.84
CA MET A 436 29.82 47.96 -16.24
C MET A 436 30.74 49.16 -16.50
N THR A 437 30.50 50.29 -15.85
CA THR A 437 31.39 51.47 -15.99
C THR A 437 32.75 51.22 -15.35
N VAL A 438 32.83 50.60 -14.17
CA VAL A 438 34.11 50.24 -13.53
C VAL A 438 34.85 49.17 -14.34
N ALA A 439 34.15 48.16 -14.86
CA ALA A 439 34.72 47.13 -15.72
C ALA A 439 35.26 47.69 -17.06
N HIS A 440 34.65 48.74 -17.62
CA HIS A 440 35.18 49.45 -18.79
C HIS A 440 36.35 50.40 -18.45
N ARG A 441 36.37 50.96 -17.24
CA ARG A 441 37.42 51.91 -16.81
C ARG A 441 38.72 51.21 -16.43
N LEU A 442 38.65 49.97 -15.91
CA LEU A 442 39.81 49.21 -15.44
C LEU A 442 40.85 48.90 -16.54
N PRO A 443 40.48 48.46 -17.76
CA PRO A 443 41.43 48.27 -18.85
C PRO A 443 42.12 49.58 -19.26
N LEU A 444 41.38 50.69 -19.29
CA LEU A 444 41.92 52.01 -19.62
C LEU A 444 42.95 52.47 -18.57
N LEU A 445 42.66 52.32 -17.27
CA LEU A 445 43.59 52.66 -16.20
C LEU A 445 44.82 51.76 -16.20
N THR A 446 44.65 50.47 -16.53
CA THR A 446 45.78 49.52 -16.68
C THR A 446 46.69 49.93 -17.83
N GLN A 447 46.11 50.30 -18.98
CA GLN A 447 46.85 50.79 -20.13
C GLN A 447 47.59 52.11 -19.81
N GLU A 448 46.90 53.07 -19.19
CA GLU A 448 47.51 54.36 -18.80
C GLU A 448 48.67 54.19 -17.80
N ARG A 449 48.58 53.20 -16.89
CA ARG A 449 49.69 52.83 -15.98
C ARG A 449 50.86 52.24 -16.76
N GLY A 450 50.61 51.31 -17.69
CA GLY A 450 51.64 50.72 -18.53
C GLY A 450 52.40 51.76 -19.37
N ASP A 451 51.67 52.71 -19.96
CA ASP A 451 52.27 53.83 -20.70
C ASP A 451 53.13 54.73 -19.80
N ALA A 452 52.70 54.96 -18.56
CA ALA A 452 53.46 55.73 -17.58
C ALA A 452 54.75 55.00 -17.15
N GLU A 453 54.70 53.68 -16.95
CA GLU A 453 55.85 52.83 -16.62
C GLU A 453 56.89 52.78 -17.75
N GLN A 454 56.44 52.66 -19.00
CA GLN A 454 57.34 52.71 -20.17
C GLN A 454 58.04 54.06 -20.28
N ARG A 455 57.31 55.17 -20.09
CA ARG A 455 57.90 56.52 -20.09
C ARG A 455 58.90 56.69 -18.95
N LEU A 456 58.58 56.21 -17.75
CA LEU A 456 59.46 56.26 -16.59
C LEU A 456 60.78 55.52 -16.87
N THR A 457 60.68 54.34 -17.47
CA THR A 457 61.85 53.54 -17.86
C THR A 457 62.71 54.29 -18.88
N GLY A 458 62.09 54.90 -19.89
CA GLY A 458 62.80 55.72 -20.88
C GLY A 458 63.50 56.94 -20.27
N LEU A 459 62.87 57.61 -19.30
CA LEU A 459 63.46 58.75 -18.59
C LEU A 459 64.65 58.34 -17.72
N ARG A 460 64.56 57.21 -17.00
CA ARG A 460 65.66 56.66 -16.18
C ARG A 460 66.88 56.26 -17.02
N VAL A 461 66.66 55.70 -18.21
CA VAL A 461 67.76 55.38 -19.14
C VAL A 461 68.44 56.67 -19.63
N ARG A 462 67.66 57.72 -19.94
CA ARG A 462 68.22 59.03 -20.30
C ARG A 462 68.99 59.68 -19.14
N GLU A 463 68.50 59.56 -17.92
CA GLU A 463 69.15 60.07 -16.71
C GLU A 463 70.52 59.41 -16.52
N ALA A 464 70.58 58.08 -16.64
CA ALA A 464 71.83 57.34 -16.56
C ALA A 464 72.83 57.78 -17.65
N ALA A 465 72.36 57.96 -18.88
CA ALA A 465 73.20 58.42 -19.99
C ALA A 465 73.72 59.86 -19.80
N LEU A 466 72.90 60.78 -19.27
CA LEU A 466 73.33 62.15 -18.97
C LEU A 466 74.30 62.21 -17.80
N ARG A 467 74.12 61.39 -16.75
CA ARG A 467 75.07 61.29 -15.63
C ARG A 467 76.44 60.85 -16.11
N GLU A 468 76.51 59.84 -16.98
CA GLU A 468 77.78 59.34 -17.48
C GLU A 468 78.50 60.39 -18.35
N ARG A 469 77.75 61.11 -19.19
CA ARG A 469 78.30 62.23 -19.97
C ARG A 469 78.79 63.37 -19.09
N LEU A 470 78.04 63.72 -18.04
CA LEU A 470 78.43 64.77 -17.09
C LEU A 470 79.73 64.40 -16.38
N ARG A 471 79.86 63.15 -15.93
CA ARG A 471 81.06 62.63 -15.27
C ARG A 471 82.29 62.71 -16.18
N ALA A 472 82.16 62.30 -17.44
CA ALA A 472 83.26 62.39 -18.42
C ALA A 472 83.71 63.85 -18.68
N VAL A 473 82.78 64.81 -18.68
CA VAL A 473 83.09 66.24 -18.82
C VAL A 473 83.76 66.81 -17.57
N GLU A 474 83.32 66.40 -16.37
CA GLU A 474 83.91 66.80 -15.09
C GLU A 474 85.34 66.30 -14.93
N GLU A 475 85.60 65.03 -15.23
CA GLU A 475 86.96 64.46 -15.21
C GLU A 475 87.89 65.19 -16.18
N ARG A 476 87.40 65.56 -17.37
CA ARG A 476 88.19 66.33 -18.34
C ARG A 476 88.44 67.78 -17.89
N LEU A 477 87.46 68.41 -17.24
CA LEU A 477 87.58 69.75 -16.66
C LEU A 477 88.65 69.82 -15.57
N ASP A 478 88.73 68.79 -14.73
CA ASP A 478 89.71 68.74 -13.66
C ASP A 478 91.13 68.58 -14.21
N VAL A 479 91.31 67.78 -15.27
CA VAL A 479 92.61 67.67 -15.97
C VAL A 479 93.03 69.02 -16.57
N LEU A 480 92.13 69.72 -17.26
CA LEU A 480 92.43 71.01 -17.88
C LEU A 480 92.65 72.12 -16.83
N ARG A 481 91.88 72.15 -15.72
CA ARG A 481 92.05 73.12 -14.62
C ARG A 481 93.42 73.00 -13.94
N ARG A 482 93.92 71.76 -13.77
CA ARG A 482 95.27 71.51 -13.25
C ARG A 482 96.35 72.02 -14.22
N GLN A 483 96.13 71.93 -15.53
CA GLN A 483 97.05 72.46 -16.55
C GLN A 483 97.02 74.00 -16.68
N ARG A 484 95.89 74.66 -16.39
CA ARG A 484 95.79 76.13 -16.37
C ARG A 484 96.40 76.76 -15.11
N ALA A 485 96.32 76.06 -13.97
CA ALA A 485 96.86 76.55 -12.70
C ALA A 485 98.40 76.64 -12.68
N SER A 486 99.11 76.01 -13.61
CA SER A 486 100.57 76.02 -13.68
C SER A 486 101.19 77.19 -14.46
N VAL A 487 100.42 78.08 -15.09
CA VAL A 487 101.00 79.00 -16.10
C VAL A 487 100.56 80.49 -16.04
N ARG A 488 99.48 80.89 -15.36
CA ARG A 488 99.02 82.32 -15.38
C ARG A 488 99.31 82.95 -14.03
N GLU A 489 100.38 83.74 -13.91
CA GLU A 489 100.41 84.94 -13.05
C GLU A 489 101.47 85.99 -13.45
N THR A 490 100.99 87.23 -13.59
CA THR A 490 101.68 88.53 -13.44
C THR A 490 100.61 89.60 -13.05
N PRO A 491 100.96 90.73 -12.38
CA PRO A 491 100.72 90.90 -10.93
C PRO A 491 100.15 92.28 -10.48
N ALA A 492 99.88 92.46 -9.16
CA ALA A 492 99.74 93.76 -8.45
C ALA A 492 100.01 93.61 -6.90
N PRO A 493 100.40 94.66 -6.13
CA PRO A 493 101.30 94.59 -4.96
C PRO A 493 100.69 94.57 -3.52
N PRO A 494 101.51 94.32 -2.46
CA PRO A 494 101.12 93.66 -1.20
C PRO A 494 101.42 94.45 0.10
N THR A 495 100.42 95.10 0.71
CA THR A 495 100.63 95.79 2.01
C THR A 495 99.57 95.56 3.10
N GLU A 496 98.41 94.95 2.79
CA GLU A 496 97.32 94.73 3.77
C GLU A 496 97.05 93.25 4.14
N LEU A 497 97.82 92.32 3.57
CA LEU A 497 97.52 90.88 3.62
C LEU A 497 97.88 90.13 4.94
N PRO A 498 98.94 90.48 5.71
CA PRO A 498 99.36 89.68 6.88
C PRO A 498 98.38 89.70 8.07
N SER A 499 97.79 90.84 8.40
CA SER A 499 96.93 91.00 9.59
C SER A 499 95.57 90.32 9.44
N ARG A 500 95.06 90.22 8.21
CA ARG A 500 93.81 89.52 7.90
C ARG A 500 93.92 88.01 8.08
N LEU A 501 95.10 87.43 7.83
CA LEU A 501 95.34 85.99 7.94
C LEU A 501 95.22 85.51 9.40
N GLU A 502 95.73 86.28 10.35
CA GLU A 502 95.77 85.90 11.77
C GLU A 502 94.38 85.89 12.43
N THR A 503 93.49 86.79 12.00
CA THR A 503 92.11 86.84 12.51
C THR A 503 91.30 85.62 12.06
N VAL A 504 91.41 85.25 10.78
CA VAL A 504 90.72 84.08 10.21
C VAL A 504 91.19 82.77 10.86
N GLN A 505 92.47 82.70 11.27
CA GLN A 505 93.01 81.53 11.98
C GLN A 505 92.40 81.28 13.35
N GLN A 506 91.99 82.33 14.08
CA GLN A 506 91.35 82.18 15.39
C GLN A 506 89.93 81.65 15.28
N ASP A 507 89.16 82.15 14.30
CA ASP A 507 87.78 81.72 14.05
C ASP A 507 87.69 80.24 13.61
N VAL A 508 88.67 79.78 12.81
CA VAL A 508 88.77 78.36 12.41
C VAL A 508 88.89 77.44 13.63
N ARG A 509 89.74 77.80 14.61
CA ARG A 509 89.96 76.98 15.81
C ARG A 509 88.72 76.87 16.69
N ALA A 510 87.94 77.94 16.82
CA ALA A 510 86.73 77.96 17.63
C ALA A 510 85.63 77.05 17.06
N VAL A 511 85.45 77.07 15.74
CA VAL A 511 84.47 76.23 15.03
C VAL A 511 84.88 74.74 15.07
N GLU A 512 86.17 74.43 15.02
CA GLU A 512 86.69 73.06 15.13
C GLU A 512 86.41 72.42 16.49
N ALA A 513 86.57 73.17 17.59
CA ALA A 513 86.31 72.67 18.94
C ALA A 513 84.83 72.32 19.15
N GLU A 514 83.91 73.17 18.68
CA GLU A 514 82.47 72.93 18.80
C GLU A 514 82.00 71.77 17.90
N LEU A 515 82.59 71.64 16.71
CA LEU A 515 82.31 70.51 15.80
C LEU A 515 82.75 69.17 16.42
N ALA A 516 83.90 69.11 17.10
CA ALA A 516 84.39 67.91 17.75
C ALA A 516 83.48 67.46 18.92
N ARG A 517 82.98 68.40 19.72
CA ARG A 517 82.04 68.12 20.81
C ARG A 517 80.73 67.51 20.29
N LEU A 518 80.14 68.11 19.25
CA LEU A 518 78.89 67.61 18.65
C LEU A 518 79.06 66.25 17.96
N GLN A 519 80.26 65.94 17.44
CA GLN A 519 80.57 64.63 16.87
C GLN A 519 80.61 63.52 17.94
N ASP A 520 81.13 63.77 19.14
CA ASP A 520 81.12 62.77 20.23
C ASP A 520 79.70 62.49 20.74
N VAL A 521 78.87 63.53 20.88
CA VAL A 521 77.45 63.38 21.25
C VAL A 521 76.68 62.57 20.21
N LEU A 522 76.91 62.82 18.92
CA LEU A 522 76.32 62.05 17.82
C LEU A 522 76.73 60.58 17.88
N LEU A 523 78.00 60.29 18.14
CA LEU A 523 78.52 58.92 18.19
C LEU A 523 77.87 58.11 19.33
N ARG A 524 77.72 58.71 20.52
CA ARG A 524 77.05 58.08 21.67
C ARG A 524 75.56 57.85 21.42
N ALA A 525 74.87 58.83 20.85
CA ALA A 525 73.46 58.69 20.48
C ALA A 525 73.25 57.61 19.39
N GLN A 526 74.19 57.47 18.44
CA GLN A 526 74.18 56.40 17.45
C GLN A 526 74.39 55.02 18.08
N ALA A 527 75.28 54.89 19.06
CA ALA A 527 75.53 53.63 19.78
C ALA A 527 74.32 53.19 20.62
N GLU A 528 73.69 54.09 21.37
CA GLU A 528 72.45 53.80 22.13
C GLU A 528 71.32 53.37 21.19
N ARG A 529 71.18 54.04 20.04
CA ARG A 529 70.18 53.70 19.03
C ARG A 529 70.40 52.32 18.42
N ALA A 530 71.65 51.91 18.21
CA ALA A 530 71.97 50.57 17.73
C ALA A 530 71.50 49.49 18.73
N THR A 531 71.76 49.69 20.03
CA THR A 531 71.32 48.73 21.06
C THR A 531 69.79 48.65 21.20
N MET A 532 69.09 49.79 21.08
CA MET A 532 67.62 49.83 21.08
C MET A 532 67.03 49.15 19.84
N HIS A 533 67.66 49.34 18.68
CA HIS A 533 67.23 48.70 17.44
C HIS A 533 67.39 47.17 17.49
N GLU A 534 68.47 46.66 18.09
CA GLU A 534 68.67 45.22 18.29
C GLU A 534 67.57 44.61 19.18
N GLU A 535 67.22 45.26 20.29
CA GLU A 535 66.16 44.77 21.19
C GLU A 535 64.76 44.89 20.55
N GLN A 536 64.49 45.94 19.78
CA GLN A 536 63.27 46.06 18.96
C GLN A 536 63.16 44.90 17.94
N GLN A 537 64.25 44.57 17.23
CA GLN A 537 64.26 43.45 16.30
C GLN A 537 64.03 42.11 17.00
N ARG A 538 64.63 41.91 18.19
CA ARG A 538 64.40 40.72 19.00
C ARG A 538 62.94 40.57 19.42
N LEU A 539 62.31 41.64 19.92
CA LEU A 539 60.90 41.64 20.32
C LEU A 539 59.96 41.44 19.12
N ARG A 540 60.27 42.01 17.94
CA ARG A 540 59.51 41.76 16.70
C ARG A 540 59.56 40.28 16.29
N ASN A 541 60.73 39.64 16.37
CA ASN A 541 60.86 38.21 16.07
C ASN A 541 60.07 37.34 17.06
N LEU A 542 60.13 37.67 18.36
CA LEU A 542 59.35 36.98 19.39
C LEU A 542 57.84 37.17 19.21
N LEU A 543 57.40 38.37 18.81
CA LEU A 543 56.00 38.65 18.52
C LEU A 543 55.52 37.81 17.34
N HIS A 544 56.29 37.78 16.26
CA HIS A 544 55.98 36.98 15.08
C HIS A 544 55.82 35.49 15.43
N ALA A 545 56.77 34.92 16.19
CA ALA A 545 56.68 33.52 16.62
C ALA A 545 55.47 33.25 17.54
N ALA A 546 55.13 34.18 18.45
CA ALA A 546 53.96 34.05 19.30
C ALA A 546 52.64 34.17 18.52
N GLU A 547 52.59 35.02 17.49
CA GLU A 547 51.45 35.13 16.58
C GLU A 547 51.28 33.87 15.73
N GLU A 548 52.36 33.29 15.20
CA GLU A 548 52.32 32.01 14.49
C GLU A 548 51.76 30.89 15.37
N GLU A 549 52.25 30.77 16.61
CA GLU A 549 51.76 29.80 17.60
C GLU A 549 50.27 30.00 17.88
N ARG A 550 49.81 31.24 18.11
CA ARG A 550 48.39 31.56 18.30
C ARG A 550 47.56 31.13 17.09
N THR A 551 48.03 31.45 15.89
CA THR A 551 47.32 31.14 14.64
C THR A 551 47.19 29.64 14.46
N ALA A 552 48.23 28.86 14.76
CA ALA A 552 48.19 27.40 14.74
C ALA A 552 47.14 26.83 15.73
N ARG A 553 47.07 27.35 16.97
CA ARG A 553 46.06 26.91 17.96
C ARG A 553 44.62 27.24 17.54
N VAL A 554 44.41 28.38 16.88
CA VAL A 554 43.10 28.75 16.33
C VAL A 554 42.69 27.78 15.22
N VAL A 555 43.61 27.39 14.34
CA VAL A 555 43.34 26.40 13.29
C VAL A 555 42.98 25.04 13.91
N GLU A 556 43.79 24.52 14.84
CA GLU A 556 43.51 23.25 15.54
C GLU A 556 42.13 23.24 16.21
N LEU A 557 41.77 24.33 16.92
CA LEU A 557 40.46 24.47 17.56
C LEU A 557 39.33 24.51 16.53
N THR A 558 39.52 25.20 15.42
CA THR A 558 38.52 25.32 14.35
C THR A 558 38.28 23.97 13.68
N GLU A 559 39.34 23.21 13.39
CA GLU A 559 39.21 21.85 12.86
C GLU A 559 38.47 20.92 13.83
N ALA A 560 38.78 20.99 15.12
CA ALA A 560 38.09 20.21 16.14
C ALA A 560 36.60 20.58 16.25
N LYS A 561 36.25 21.88 16.15
CA LYS A 561 34.85 22.35 16.13
C LYS A 561 34.11 21.87 14.90
N THR A 562 34.72 21.93 13.72
CA THR A 562 34.09 21.40 12.50
C THR A 562 33.78 19.91 12.63
N ARG A 563 34.72 19.13 13.17
CA ARG A 563 34.51 17.69 13.43
C ARG A 563 33.41 17.42 14.45
N TRP A 564 33.26 18.29 15.45
CA TRP A 564 32.17 18.23 16.42
C TRP A 564 30.82 18.52 15.77
N ASP A 565 30.74 19.57 14.95
CA ASP A 565 29.51 19.94 14.24
C ASP A 565 29.10 18.87 13.22
N ASP A 566 30.07 18.26 12.54
CA ASP A 566 29.82 17.14 11.64
C ASP A 566 29.31 15.91 12.39
N LEU A 567 29.89 15.59 13.57
CA LEU A 567 29.37 14.51 14.43
C LEU A 567 27.92 14.80 14.85
N LEU A 568 27.62 16.02 15.28
CA LEU A 568 26.28 16.41 15.70
C LEU A 568 25.28 16.30 14.55
N ARG A 569 25.68 16.68 13.33
CA ARG A 569 24.86 16.51 12.13
C ARG A 569 24.60 15.04 11.83
N ASP A 570 25.64 14.21 11.84
CA ASP A 570 25.54 12.76 11.61
C ASP A 570 24.62 12.09 12.64
N VAL A 571 24.73 12.48 13.91
CA VAL A 571 23.87 12.00 15.01
C VAL A 571 22.43 12.45 14.82
N THR A 572 22.20 13.71 14.43
CA THR A 572 20.85 14.25 14.22
C THR A 572 20.16 13.56 13.05
N GLU A 573 20.89 13.32 11.94
CA GLU A 573 20.36 12.66 10.74
C GLU A 573 20.06 11.18 10.99
N ARG A 574 20.91 10.45 11.72
CA ARG A 574 20.77 8.99 11.91
C ARG A 574 19.94 8.59 13.14
N LEU A 575 20.12 9.29 14.26
CA LEU A 575 19.54 8.92 15.57
C LEU A 575 18.37 9.84 15.98
N GLY A 576 18.16 10.94 15.27
CA GLY A 576 17.08 11.89 15.47
C GLY A 576 17.42 13.03 16.44
N GLY A 577 16.71 14.15 16.30
CA GLY A 577 16.95 15.38 17.06
C GLY A 577 16.76 15.23 18.58
N ASP A 578 15.87 14.34 19.02
CA ASP A 578 15.66 14.08 20.45
C ASP A 578 16.90 13.44 21.10
N PHE A 579 17.55 12.51 20.41
CA PHE A 579 18.80 11.91 20.88
C PHE A 579 19.93 12.93 20.87
N ALA A 580 20.08 13.71 19.79
CA ALA A 580 21.08 14.79 19.71
C ALA A 580 20.93 15.80 20.86
N THR A 581 19.70 16.16 21.22
CA THR A 581 19.42 17.09 22.33
C THR A 581 19.80 16.48 23.68
N ARG A 582 19.50 15.19 23.92
CA ARG A 582 19.93 14.48 25.15
C ARG A 582 21.44 14.37 25.25
N LEU A 583 22.11 14.12 24.13
CA LEU A 583 23.57 14.06 24.04
C LEU A 583 24.20 15.42 24.42
N GLN A 584 23.67 16.53 23.89
CA GLN A 584 24.12 17.89 24.21
C GLN A 584 23.95 18.26 25.69
N ARG A 585 22.88 17.79 26.34
CA ARG A 585 22.61 18.04 27.77
C ARG A 585 23.47 17.19 28.71
N GLY A 586 24.13 16.14 28.20
CA GLY A 586 24.85 15.17 29.02
C GLY A 586 23.94 14.15 29.71
N ASP A 587 22.66 14.08 29.32
CA ASP A 587 21.66 13.16 29.88
C ASP A 587 21.77 11.74 29.28
N ALA A 588 22.58 11.56 28.24
CA ALA A 588 22.84 10.26 27.64
C ALA A 588 23.74 9.42 28.56
N ALA A 589 23.23 8.27 29.02
CA ALA A 589 23.94 7.39 29.93
C ALA A 589 25.28 6.94 29.35
N ARG A 590 26.38 7.25 30.04
CA ARG A 590 27.71 6.71 29.74
C ARG A 590 27.84 5.32 30.31
N THR A 591 27.75 4.32 29.46
CA THR A 591 28.22 2.96 29.73
C THR A 591 29.77 2.98 29.79
N PRO A 592 30.44 2.00 30.44
CA PRO A 592 31.90 2.01 30.59
C PRO A 592 32.60 2.14 29.23
N ALA A 593 33.71 2.87 29.21
CA ALA A 593 34.49 3.17 28.02
C ALA A 593 34.64 1.92 27.14
N SER A 594 33.87 1.88 26.06
CA SER A 594 33.95 0.82 25.06
C SER A 594 34.95 1.24 24.01
N ASP A 595 35.70 0.29 23.46
CA ASP A 595 36.66 0.56 22.40
C ASP A 595 35.92 1.14 21.17
N PRO A 596 36.20 2.40 20.77
CA PRO A 596 35.53 3.05 19.65
C PRO A 596 35.71 2.28 18.33
N ASP A 597 36.84 1.61 18.14
CA ASP A 597 37.12 0.84 16.93
C ASP A 597 36.32 -0.47 16.92
N ALA A 598 36.13 -1.09 18.09
CA ALA A 598 35.27 -2.26 18.23
C ALA A 598 33.79 -1.93 17.96
N LEU A 599 33.29 -0.79 18.48
CA LEU A 599 31.93 -0.31 18.20
C LEU A 599 31.73 0.00 16.71
N ARG A 600 32.70 0.65 16.07
CA ARG A 600 32.65 0.95 14.64
C ARG A 600 32.62 -0.34 13.80
N ALA A 601 33.45 -1.33 14.14
CA ALA A 601 33.42 -2.63 13.49
C ALA A 601 32.08 -3.35 13.67
N GLN A 602 31.48 -3.26 14.87
CA GLN A 602 30.16 -3.81 15.15
C GLN A 602 29.06 -3.13 14.33
N ILE A 603 29.08 -1.79 14.23
CA ILE A 603 28.14 -1.02 13.40
C ILE A 603 28.22 -1.44 11.94
N GLU A 604 29.43 -1.57 11.38
CA GLU A 604 29.63 -2.02 9.99
C GLU A 604 29.15 -3.46 9.78
N GLN A 605 29.41 -4.37 10.72
CA GLN A 605 28.88 -5.73 10.66
C GLN A 605 27.35 -5.78 10.72
N LEU A 606 26.72 -4.99 11.58
CA LEU A 606 25.27 -4.90 11.71
C LEU A 606 24.63 -4.28 10.47
N ARG A 607 25.25 -3.23 9.88
CA ARG A 607 24.82 -2.65 8.60
C ARG A 607 24.91 -3.67 7.46
N LYS A 608 26.00 -4.44 7.40
CA LYS A 608 26.15 -5.52 6.41
C LYS A 608 25.07 -6.58 6.58
N LYS A 609 24.79 -7.03 7.81
CA LYS A 609 23.69 -7.96 8.11
C LYS A 609 22.34 -7.37 7.69
N LEU A 610 22.09 -6.09 7.95
CA LEU A 610 20.86 -5.42 7.56
C LEU A 610 20.68 -5.37 6.03
N PHE A 611 21.78 -5.11 5.31
CA PHE A 611 21.81 -5.13 3.85
C PHE A 611 21.56 -6.53 3.28
N GLU A 612 22.17 -7.57 3.86
CA GLU A 612 21.98 -8.97 3.47
C GLU A 612 20.53 -9.44 3.67
N ILE A 613 19.84 -8.97 4.72
CA ILE A 613 18.43 -9.30 4.98
C ILE A 613 17.50 -8.63 3.94
N GLY A 614 17.88 -7.46 3.41
CA GLY A 614 17.15 -6.76 2.35
C GLY A 614 15.85 -6.09 2.81
N GLY A 615 15.17 -5.41 1.89
CA GLY A 615 13.90 -4.72 2.15
C GLY A 615 12.76 -5.71 2.38
N ILE A 616 12.14 -5.68 3.56
CA ILE A 616 11.00 -6.53 3.90
C ILE A 616 9.89 -5.62 4.40
N ASP A 617 8.69 -5.84 3.87
CA ASP A 617 7.51 -5.09 4.26
C ASP A 617 7.06 -5.49 5.68
N PRO A 618 6.90 -4.54 6.62
CA PRO A 618 6.42 -4.82 7.98
C PRO A 618 5.02 -5.47 8.03
N SER A 619 4.19 -5.28 7.00
CA SER A 619 2.84 -5.86 6.90
C SER A 619 2.83 -7.39 6.83
N VAL A 620 3.96 -8.00 6.42
CA VAL A 620 4.12 -9.47 6.33
C VAL A 620 3.85 -10.16 7.68
N LEU A 621 4.16 -9.51 8.80
CA LEU A 621 3.88 -10.07 10.14
C LEU A 621 2.38 -10.17 10.43
N GLN A 622 1.60 -9.18 9.97
CA GLN A 622 0.14 -9.18 10.12
C GLN A 622 -0.49 -10.19 9.15
N GLU A 623 0.01 -10.26 7.91
CA GLU A 623 -0.46 -11.23 6.92
C GLU A 623 -0.20 -12.67 7.35
N GLU A 624 0.99 -12.97 7.91
CA GLU A 624 1.32 -14.30 8.42
C GLU A 624 0.34 -14.75 9.51
N ALA A 625 0.09 -13.90 10.50
CA ALA A 625 -0.85 -14.20 11.59
C ALA A 625 -2.29 -14.40 11.07
N ALA A 626 -2.74 -13.55 10.14
CA ALA A 626 -4.09 -13.66 9.57
C ALA A 626 -4.28 -14.93 8.73
N VAL A 627 -3.28 -15.29 7.92
CA VAL A 627 -3.32 -16.52 7.10
C VAL A 627 -3.20 -17.76 7.98
N GLU A 628 -2.35 -17.73 9.02
CA GLU A 628 -2.21 -18.84 9.97
C GLU A 628 -3.54 -19.14 10.68
N GLN A 629 -4.20 -18.11 11.22
CA GLN A 629 -5.51 -18.26 11.85
C GLN A 629 -6.51 -18.91 10.89
N ARG A 630 -6.56 -18.44 9.65
CA ARG A 630 -7.51 -18.94 8.65
C ARG A 630 -7.24 -20.40 8.26
N VAL A 631 -5.97 -20.81 8.16
CA VAL A 631 -5.59 -22.21 7.94
C VAL A 631 -6.02 -23.08 9.12
N THR A 632 -5.84 -22.62 10.36
CA THR A 632 -6.32 -23.33 11.55
C THR A 632 -7.84 -23.51 11.53
N GLU A 633 -8.59 -22.44 11.23
CA GLU A 633 -10.04 -22.49 11.12
C GLU A 633 -10.51 -23.49 10.05
N PHE A 634 -9.89 -23.50 8.87
CA PHE A 634 -10.24 -24.45 7.81
C PHE A 634 -9.90 -25.90 8.16
N HIS A 635 -8.79 -26.17 8.86
CA HIS A 635 -8.51 -27.52 9.36
C HIS A 635 -9.60 -28.02 10.32
N THR A 636 -10.05 -27.16 11.25
CA THR A 636 -11.17 -27.49 12.15
C THR A 636 -12.45 -27.75 11.36
N GLN A 637 -12.80 -26.89 10.40
CA GLN A 637 -14.00 -27.07 9.56
C GLN A 637 -13.96 -28.38 8.76
N VAL A 638 -12.81 -28.74 8.18
CA VAL A 638 -12.66 -30.02 7.45
C VAL A 638 -12.88 -31.21 8.39
N ALA A 639 -12.29 -31.18 9.59
CA ALA A 639 -12.46 -32.24 10.57
C ALA A 639 -13.94 -32.42 10.98
N ASP A 640 -14.65 -31.31 11.24
CA ASP A 640 -16.06 -31.33 11.59
C ASP A 640 -16.95 -31.85 10.44
N LEU A 641 -16.67 -31.42 9.21
CA LEU A 641 -17.40 -31.86 8.03
C LEU A 641 -17.15 -33.33 7.70
N ASP A 642 -15.92 -33.83 7.86
CA ASP A 642 -15.59 -35.25 7.71
C ASP A 642 -16.33 -36.10 8.76
N ALA A 643 -16.39 -35.64 10.01
CA ALA A 643 -17.17 -36.29 11.07
C ALA A 643 -18.67 -36.31 10.75
N ALA A 644 -19.23 -35.20 10.28
CA ALA A 644 -20.63 -35.12 9.85
C ALA A 644 -20.91 -36.06 8.66
N GLN A 645 -19.99 -36.13 7.70
CA GLN A 645 -20.11 -37.03 6.55
C GLN A 645 -20.15 -38.50 7.00
N LYS A 646 -19.29 -38.89 7.95
CA LYS A 646 -19.27 -40.24 8.52
C LYS A 646 -20.60 -40.58 9.21
N ASN A 647 -21.11 -39.68 10.04
CA ASN A 647 -22.39 -39.86 10.74
C ASN A 647 -23.57 -40.00 9.76
N LEU A 648 -23.58 -39.20 8.67
CA LEU A 648 -24.61 -39.30 7.63
C LEU A 648 -24.57 -40.65 6.90
N LYS A 649 -23.38 -41.19 6.60
CA LYS A 649 -23.22 -42.53 6.01
C LYS A 649 -23.73 -43.64 6.94
N GLU A 650 -23.41 -43.55 8.23
CA GLU A 650 -23.90 -44.50 9.24
C GLU A 650 -25.43 -44.46 9.38
N ALA A 651 -26.00 -43.26 9.44
CA ALA A 651 -27.45 -43.06 9.48
C ALA A 651 -28.16 -43.60 8.22
N LEU A 652 -27.55 -43.43 7.04
CA LEU A 652 -28.10 -43.95 5.78
C LEU A 652 -28.14 -45.48 5.80
N LYS A 653 -27.07 -46.13 6.26
CA LYS A 653 -26.99 -47.59 6.39
C LYS A 653 -28.01 -48.13 7.38
N GLU A 654 -28.25 -47.42 8.48
CA GLU A 654 -29.30 -47.81 9.44
C GLU A 654 -30.71 -47.68 8.83
N LEU A 655 -30.98 -46.59 8.11
CA LEU A 655 -32.25 -46.38 7.41
C LEU A 655 -32.52 -47.49 6.37
N GLU A 656 -31.51 -47.86 5.58
CA GLU A 656 -31.60 -48.93 4.58
C GLU A 656 -32.00 -50.26 5.22
N ARG A 657 -31.35 -50.62 6.32
CA ARG A 657 -31.69 -51.84 7.08
C ARG A 657 -33.13 -51.81 7.57
N HIS A 658 -33.57 -50.69 8.17
CA HIS A 658 -34.95 -50.55 8.67
C HIS A 658 -35.98 -50.60 7.54
N ILE A 659 -35.69 -50.00 6.38
CA ILE A 659 -36.54 -50.05 5.19
C ILE A 659 -36.71 -51.49 4.73
N HIS A 660 -35.61 -52.22 4.58
CA HIS A 660 -35.63 -53.61 4.10
C HIS A 660 -36.40 -54.54 5.04
N GLU A 661 -36.12 -54.46 6.35
CA GLU A 661 -36.80 -55.24 7.38
C GLU A 661 -38.31 -54.96 7.36
N ARG A 662 -38.71 -53.68 7.40
CA ARG A 662 -40.12 -53.27 7.43
C ARG A 662 -40.86 -53.64 6.15
N PHE A 663 -40.24 -53.45 4.99
CA PHE A 663 -40.85 -53.82 3.70
C PHE A 663 -41.08 -55.33 3.63
N SER A 664 -40.07 -56.13 3.98
CA SER A 664 -40.14 -57.59 3.88
C SER A 664 -41.20 -58.19 4.81
N THR A 665 -41.24 -57.77 6.08
CA THR A 665 -42.26 -58.23 7.04
C THR A 665 -43.67 -57.83 6.59
N SER A 666 -43.84 -56.58 6.14
CA SER A 666 -45.15 -56.08 5.73
C SER A 666 -45.61 -56.73 4.41
N PHE A 667 -44.70 -56.97 3.47
CA PHE A 667 -45.00 -57.65 2.20
C PHE A 667 -45.51 -59.09 2.44
N GLN A 668 -44.87 -59.83 3.34
CA GLN A 668 -45.32 -61.18 3.71
C GLN A 668 -46.71 -61.15 4.34
N ALA A 669 -46.98 -60.20 5.24
CA ALA A 669 -48.30 -60.02 5.82
C ALA A 669 -49.36 -59.72 4.74
N VAL A 670 -49.07 -58.84 3.78
CA VAL A 670 -49.99 -58.51 2.67
C VAL A 670 -50.26 -59.74 1.79
N ASN A 671 -49.22 -60.52 1.49
CA ASN A 671 -49.35 -61.75 0.71
C ASN A 671 -50.30 -62.77 1.38
N GLU A 672 -50.18 -62.96 2.69
CA GLU A 672 -51.08 -63.83 3.44
C GLU A 672 -52.52 -63.30 3.49
N ALA A 673 -52.69 -62.00 3.76
CA ALA A 673 -53.99 -61.35 3.77
C ALA A 673 -54.68 -61.42 2.40
N PHE A 674 -53.91 -61.30 1.32
CA PHE A 674 -54.41 -61.41 -0.04
C PHE A 674 -54.95 -62.80 -0.33
N ASN A 675 -54.20 -63.85 0.01
CA ASN A 675 -54.66 -65.23 -0.16
C ASN A 675 -55.93 -65.54 0.66
N ARG A 676 -56.05 -64.99 1.88
CA ARG A 676 -57.26 -65.13 2.72
C ARG A 676 -58.45 -64.42 2.08
N THR A 677 -58.33 -63.13 1.82
CA THR A 677 -59.41 -62.29 1.25
C THR A 677 -59.87 -62.81 -0.12
N PHE A 678 -58.93 -63.29 -0.94
CA PHE A 678 -59.25 -63.89 -2.24
C PHE A 678 -60.12 -65.15 -2.07
N ARG A 679 -59.81 -66.03 -1.11
CA ARG A 679 -60.62 -67.23 -0.85
C ARG A 679 -62.02 -66.87 -0.36
N ASP A 680 -62.14 -65.86 0.49
CA ASP A 680 -63.42 -65.42 1.05
C ASP A 680 -64.34 -64.84 -0.05
N ILE A 681 -63.77 -64.04 -0.97
CA ILE A 681 -64.50 -63.45 -2.10
C ILE A 681 -64.93 -64.53 -3.10
N PHE A 682 -64.02 -65.42 -3.51
CA PHE A 682 -64.31 -66.42 -4.55
C PHE A 682 -64.98 -67.69 -4.03
N GLY A 683 -65.06 -67.90 -2.71
CA GLY A 683 -65.53 -69.16 -2.11
C GLY A 683 -64.56 -70.32 -2.33
N GLY A 684 -63.27 -70.04 -2.53
CA GLY A 684 -62.22 -71.00 -2.89
C GLY A 684 -61.08 -70.40 -3.70
N GLY A 685 -60.16 -71.22 -4.20
CA GLY A 685 -59.01 -70.78 -5.01
C GLY A 685 -57.75 -70.44 -4.20
N ARG A 686 -56.73 -69.90 -4.88
CA ARG A 686 -55.45 -69.46 -4.28
C ARG A 686 -54.90 -68.23 -4.99
N ALA A 687 -54.33 -67.31 -4.23
CA ALA A 687 -53.60 -66.18 -4.78
C ALA A 687 -52.32 -65.92 -3.98
N SER A 688 -51.28 -65.41 -4.63
CA SER A 688 -49.99 -65.12 -4.02
C SER A 688 -49.24 -64.01 -4.75
N LEU A 689 -48.33 -63.35 -4.04
CA LEU A 689 -47.45 -62.29 -4.53
C LEU A 689 -46.01 -62.79 -4.58
N SER A 690 -45.25 -62.38 -5.59
CA SER A 690 -43.82 -62.66 -5.70
C SER A 690 -43.03 -61.39 -6.03
N LEU A 691 -41.82 -61.28 -5.46
CA LEU A 691 -40.91 -60.16 -5.72
C LEU A 691 -40.07 -60.46 -6.97
N VAL A 692 -40.01 -59.50 -7.89
CA VAL A 692 -39.12 -59.54 -9.05
C VAL A 692 -37.74 -59.09 -8.58
N LYS A 693 -36.72 -59.93 -8.77
CA LYS A 693 -35.34 -59.58 -8.42
C LYS A 693 -34.90 -58.33 -9.17
N PRO A 694 -34.21 -57.38 -8.52
CA PRO A 694 -33.66 -56.22 -9.21
C PRO A 694 -32.68 -56.68 -10.30
N LYS A 695 -32.83 -56.17 -11.51
CA LYS A 695 -31.75 -56.25 -12.50
C LYS A 695 -30.65 -55.31 -12.03
N PRO A 696 -29.37 -55.71 -12.03
CA PRO A 696 -28.27 -54.79 -11.79
C PRO A 696 -28.43 -53.62 -12.75
N ILE A 697 -28.46 -52.39 -12.24
CA ILE A 697 -28.44 -51.20 -13.08
C ILE A 697 -26.99 -51.08 -13.57
N GLU A 698 -26.72 -51.59 -14.77
CA GLU A 698 -25.53 -51.19 -15.52
C GLU A 698 -25.72 -49.72 -15.88
N HIS A 699 -24.81 -48.86 -15.44
CA HIS A 699 -24.81 -47.40 -15.59
C HIS A 699 -25.72 -46.63 -14.62
N ALA A 700 -25.21 -46.37 -13.41
CA ALA A 700 -25.59 -45.17 -12.66
C ALA A 700 -24.43 -44.17 -12.76
N PHE A 701 -24.74 -42.94 -13.18
CA PHE A 701 -23.91 -41.74 -13.37
C PHE A 701 -23.44 -41.42 -14.81
N PRO A 702 -24.31 -40.83 -15.67
CA PRO A 702 -23.89 -40.22 -16.95
C PRO A 702 -23.29 -38.82 -16.81
N ASP A 703 -23.49 -38.13 -15.68
CA ASP A 703 -23.24 -36.68 -15.54
C ASP A 703 -22.10 -36.28 -14.59
N LEU A 704 -21.27 -37.22 -14.14
CA LEU A 704 -20.04 -36.91 -13.41
C LEU A 704 -18.85 -37.09 -14.35
N PRO A 705 -17.97 -36.08 -14.51
CA PRO A 705 -16.71 -36.26 -15.21
C PRO A 705 -15.94 -37.41 -14.55
N PRO A 706 -15.37 -38.35 -15.32
CA PRO A 706 -14.45 -39.33 -14.77
C PRO A 706 -13.13 -38.61 -14.51
N GLU A 707 -12.97 -37.98 -13.35
CA GLU A 707 -11.70 -37.34 -12.99
C GLU A 707 -11.14 -37.85 -11.67
N GLU A 708 -10.06 -38.62 -11.83
CA GLU A 708 -8.75 -38.30 -11.26
C GLU A 708 -8.76 -37.61 -9.89
N ALA A 709 -9.17 -38.35 -8.87
CA ALA A 709 -8.72 -38.08 -7.50
C ALA A 709 -8.56 -39.43 -6.79
N GLU A 710 -7.47 -39.61 -6.06
CA GLU A 710 -7.20 -40.72 -5.14
C GLU A 710 -8.17 -40.76 -3.94
N GLY A 711 -9.46 -40.53 -4.17
CA GLY A 711 -10.55 -40.68 -3.21
C GLY A 711 -11.51 -41.74 -3.73
N GLN A 712 -11.91 -42.66 -2.85
CA GLN A 712 -12.87 -43.71 -3.17
C GLN A 712 -14.07 -43.12 -3.93
N PRO A 713 -14.44 -43.67 -5.11
CA PRO A 713 -15.67 -43.27 -5.76
C PRO A 713 -16.80 -43.40 -4.75
N VAL A 714 -17.67 -42.39 -4.67
CA VAL A 714 -18.92 -42.52 -3.94
C VAL A 714 -19.72 -43.56 -4.71
N GLU A 715 -19.59 -44.83 -4.33
CA GLU A 715 -20.38 -45.91 -4.91
C GLU A 715 -21.85 -45.50 -4.81
N PRO A 716 -22.61 -45.60 -5.90
CA PRO A 716 -24.04 -45.33 -5.83
C PRO A 716 -24.62 -46.30 -4.80
N HIS A 717 -25.28 -45.77 -3.78
CA HIS A 717 -26.09 -46.59 -2.89
C HIS A 717 -27.16 -47.28 -3.74
N VAL A 718 -26.94 -48.56 -4.05
CA VAL A 718 -27.85 -49.36 -4.87
C VAL A 718 -29.09 -49.62 -4.05
N HIS A 719 -30.24 -49.11 -4.50
CA HIS A 719 -31.52 -49.41 -3.87
C HIS A 719 -31.75 -50.94 -3.85
N GLU A 720 -31.65 -51.56 -2.68
CA GLU A 720 -31.87 -53.01 -2.47
C GLU A 720 -33.35 -53.44 -2.58
N LEU A 721 -34.23 -52.53 -3.01
CA LEU A 721 -35.64 -52.85 -3.20
C LEU A 721 -35.82 -53.74 -4.46
N PRO A 722 -36.81 -54.65 -4.45
CA PRO A 722 -37.09 -55.50 -5.60
C PRO A 722 -37.44 -54.65 -6.84
N ALA A 723 -37.20 -55.16 -8.05
CA ALA A 723 -37.57 -54.45 -9.28
C ALA A 723 -39.10 -54.33 -9.48
N GLY A 724 -39.89 -55.16 -8.81
CA GLY A 724 -41.34 -55.16 -9.00
C GLY A 724 -42.06 -56.21 -8.15
N VAL A 725 -43.39 -56.16 -8.19
CA VAL A 725 -44.27 -57.18 -7.59
C VAL A 725 -45.12 -57.83 -8.68
N GLU A 726 -45.15 -59.17 -8.68
CA GLU A 726 -46.01 -59.98 -9.53
C GLU A 726 -47.16 -60.59 -8.72
N ILE A 727 -48.33 -60.68 -9.36
CA ILE A 727 -49.55 -61.23 -8.77
C ILE A 727 -49.88 -62.55 -9.48
N HIS A 728 -50.10 -63.60 -8.70
CA HIS A 728 -50.56 -64.90 -9.16
C HIS A 728 -51.94 -65.15 -8.56
N ALA A 729 -52.94 -65.45 -9.39
CA ALA A 729 -54.31 -65.70 -8.94
C ALA A 729 -54.91 -66.91 -9.66
N SER A 730 -55.58 -67.79 -8.91
CA SER A 730 -56.21 -69.02 -9.39
C SER A 730 -57.61 -69.15 -8.79
N PRO A 731 -58.66 -68.71 -9.51
CA PRO A 731 -60.05 -68.91 -9.11
C PRO A 731 -60.41 -70.41 -8.97
N PRO A 732 -61.46 -70.77 -8.22
CA PRO A 732 -61.86 -72.16 -8.01
C PRO A 732 -62.13 -72.90 -9.33
N GLY A 733 -61.59 -74.11 -9.47
CA GLY A 733 -61.78 -74.96 -10.66
C GLY A 733 -60.85 -74.68 -11.85
N LYS A 734 -59.96 -73.67 -11.77
CA LYS A 734 -58.97 -73.35 -12.82
C LYS A 734 -57.53 -73.56 -12.31
N LYS A 735 -56.61 -73.89 -13.23
CA LYS A 735 -55.16 -73.90 -12.94
C LYS A 735 -54.62 -72.47 -12.83
N VAL A 736 -53.46 -72.28 -12.21
CA VAL A 736 -52.77 -70.99 -12.13
C VAL A 736 -52.56 -70.43 -13.53
N GLN A 737 -53.15 -69.27 -13.82
CA GLN A 737 -53.08 -68.59 -15.10
C GLN A 737 -52.48 -67.19 -14.91
N GLY A 738 -51.83 -66.65 -15.94
CA GLY A 738 -51.41 -65.25 -15.94
C GLY A 738 -52.61 -64.32 -15.92
N LEU A 739 -52.48 -63.17 -15.26
CA LEU A 739 -53.55 -62.18 -15.03
C LEU A 739 -54.31 -61.78 -16.30
N ALA A 740 -53.67 -61.84 -17.47
CA ALA A 740 -54.27 -61.54 -18.76
C ALA A 740 -55.47 -62.45 -19.12
N GLN A 741 -55.48 -63.71 -18.64
CA GLN A 741 -56.46 -64.75 -19.01
C GLN A 741 -57.72 -64.77 -18.12
N LEU A 742 -57.79 -63.92 -17.09
CA LEU A 742 -58.97 -63.78 -16.22
C LEU A 742 -60.10 -63.00 -16.92
N SER A 743 -61.36 -63.34 -16.62
CA SER A 743 -62.53 -62.57 -17.08
C SER A 743 -62.57 -61.17 -16.45
N GLY A 744 -63.34 -60.23 -17.02
CA GLY A 744 -63.46 -58.87 -16.47
C GLY A 744 -63.93 -58.85 -15.01
N GLY A 745 -64.96 -59.65 -14.67
CA GLY A 745 -65.42 -59.78 -13.28
C GLY A 745 -64.41 -60.49 -12.36
N GLU A 746 -63.64 -61.47 -12.87
CA GLU A 746 -62.57 -62.12 -12.11
C GLU A 746 -61.40 -61.16 -11.83
N LYS A 747 -61.05 -60.29 -12.79
CA LYS A 747 -60.02 -59.23 -12.62
C LYS A 747 -60.47 -58.20 -11.59
N ALA A 748 -61.71 -57.75 -11.66
CA ALA A 748 -62.27 -56.81 -10.69
C ALA A 748 -62.25 -57.40 -9.27
N LEU A 749 -62.73 -58.63 -9.08
CA LEU A 749 -62.73 -59.30 -7.77
C LEU A 749 -61.32 -59.61 -7.25
N THR A 750 -60.37 -59.99 -8.11
CA THR A 750 -58.97 -60.18 -7.72
C THR A 750 -58.35 -58.87 -7.25
N SER A 751 -58.66 -57.76 -7.92
CA SER A 751 -58.18 -56.43 -7.57
C SER A 751 -58.79 -55.92 -6.26
N ILE A 752 -60.09 -56.15 -6.06
CA ILE A 752 -60.80 -55.88 -4.80
C ILE A 752 -60.19 -56.70 -3.65
N ALA A 753 -59.90 -57.98 -3.87
CA ALA A 753 -59.25 -58.85 -2.88
C ALA A 753 -57.86 -58.32 -2.48
N LEU A 754 -57.07 -57.85 -3.45
CA LEU A 754 -55.75 -57.30 -3.19
C LEU A 754 -55.82 -55.96 -2.44
N LEU A 755 -56.71 -55.08 -2.88
CA LEU A 755 -56.97 -53.80 -2.24
C LEU A 755 -57.37 -53.99 -0.78
N PHE A 756 -58.34 -54.86 -0.51
CA PHE A 756 -58.79 -55.14 0.85
C PHE A 756 -57.73 -55.81 1.70
N ALA A 757 -56.89 -56.67 1.13
CA ALA A 757 -55.74 -57.22 1.83
C ALA A 757 -54.73 -56.14 2.25
N VAL A 758 -54.44 -55.18 1.37
CA VAL A 758 -53.61 -54.01 1.68
C VAL A 758 -54.25 -53.17 2.80
N LEU A 759 -55.54 -52.84 2.66
CA LEU A 759 -56.28 -52.04 3.64
C LEU A 759 -56.44 -52.73 5.01
N SER A 760 -56.43 -54.06 5.05
CA SER A 760 -56.52 -54.82 6.31
C SER A 760 -55.28 -54.70 7.20
N LEU A 761 -54.13 -54.37 6.61
CA LEU A 761 -52.85 -54.25 7.32
C LEU A 761 -52.50 -52.80 7.62
N ARG A 762 -52.78 -51.89 6.68
CA ARG A 762 -52.64 -50.46 6.89
C ARG A 762 -53.92 -49.76 6.42
N ALA A 763 -54.76 -49.41 7.38
CA ALA A 763 -55.98 -48.67 7.12
C ALA A 763 -55.64 -47.25 6.65
N SER A 764 -56.06 -46.90 5.43
CA SER A 764 -56.25 -45.50 5.08
C SER A 764 -57.37 -44.95 5.99
N PRO A 765 -57.26 -43.73 6.55
CA PRO A 765 -58.27 -43.13 7.42
C PRO A 765 -59.69 -43.20 6.84
N PHE A 766 -59.78 -43.03 5.52
CA PHE A 766 -60.98 -43.31 4.74
C PHE A 766 -60.61 -43.84 3.35
N VAL A 767 -61.57 -44.43 2.64
CA VAL A 767 -61.43 -44.91 1.27
C VAL A 767 -62.67 -44.50 0.46
N VAL A 768 -62.44 -43.95 -0.72
CA VAL A 768 -63.46 -43.58 -1.70
C VAL A 768 -63.47 -44.59 -2.83
N LEU A 769 -64.62 -45.20 -3.10
CA LEU A 769 -64.83 -46.20 -4.15
C LEU A 769 -65.85 -45.67 -5.15
N ASP A 770 -65.44 -45.41 -6.39
CA ASP A 770 -66.34 -44.90 -7.44
C ASP A 770 -66.70 -46.00 -8.45
N GLU A 771 -67.93 -46.49 -8.37
CA GLU A 771 -68.52 -47.50 -9.25
C GLU A 771 -67.68 -48.79 -9.39
N VAL A 772 -66.97 -49.18 -8.32
CA VAL A 772 -66.12 -50.38 -8.29
C VAL A 772 -66.91 -51.70 -8.39
N ASP A 773 -68.20 -51.65 -8.06
CA ASP A 773 -69.13 -52.77 -8.08
C ASP A 773 -69.92 -52.89 -9.40
N ALA A 774 -69.67 -52.00 -10.38
CA ALA A 774 -70.39 -51.99 -11.65
C ALA A 774 -70.19 -53.25 -12.50
N ALA A 775 -69.03 -53.92 -12.37
CA ALA A 775 -68.70 -55.13 -13.11
C ALA A 775 -69.06 -56.43 -12.37
N LEU A 776 -69.68 -56.33 -11.19
CA LEU A 776 -70.00 -57.48 -10.35
C LEU A 776 -71.41 -58.00 -10.61
N ASP A 777 -71.58 -59.32 -10.64
CA ASP A 777 -72.91 -59.94 -10.60
C ASP A 777 -73.56 -59.79 -9.21
N GLU A 778 -74.84 -60.16 -9.10
CA GLU A 778 -75.61 -59.98 -7.87
C GLU A 778 -75.03 -60.74 -6.67
N ALA A 779 -74.54 -61.97 -6.87
CA ALA A 779 -73.97 -62.79 -5.81
C ALA A 779 -72.63 -62.21 -5.29
N ASN A 780 -71.79 -61.73 -6.20
CA ASN A 780 -70.52 -61.09 -5.88
C ASN A 780 -70.71 -59.71 -5.26
N SER A 781 -71.75 -58.97 -5.67
CA SER A 781 -72.12 -57.68 -5.08
C SER A 781 -72.50 -57.82 -3.60
N ARG A 782 -73.23 -58.88 -3.23
CA ARG A 782 -73.54 -59.17 -1.81
C ARG A 782 -72.30 -59.52 -0.99
N ARG A 783 -71.37 -60.31 -1.57
CA ARG A 783 -70.08 -60.63 -0.92
C ARG A 783 -69.21 -59.39 -0.72
N PHE A 784 -69.15 -58.53 -1.72
CA PHE A 784 -68.48 -57.24 -1.64
C PHE A 784 -69.09 -56.36 -0.53
N ALA A 785 -70.41 -56.23 -0.48
CA ALA A 785 -71.11 -55.46 0.54
C ALA A 785 -70.85 -56.00 1.97
N HIS A 786 -70.75 -57.33 2.14
CA HIS A 786 -70.41 -57.95 3.42
C HIS A 786 -68.98 -57.60 3.88
N LEU A 787 -68.00 -57.73 2.99
CA LEU A 787 -66.60 -57.37 3.29
C LEU A 787 -66.44 -55.88 3.60
N LEU A 788 -67.20 -55.04 2.88
CA LEU A 788 -67.19 -53.60 3.09
C LEU A 788 -67.68 -53.25 4.49
N ARG A 789 -68.73 -53.91 5.00
CA ARG A 789 -69.17 -53.75 6.41
C ARG A 789 -68.12 -54.20 7.42
N GLN A 790 -67.45 -55.32 7.19
CA GLN A 790 -66.41 -55.80 8.10
C GLN A 790 -65.23 -54.83 8.20
N LEU A 791 -64.80 -54.27 7.07
CA LEU A 791 -63.71 -53.29 7.05
C LEU A 791 -64.15 -51.91 7.56
N ALA A 792 -65.44 -51.60 7.48
CA ALA A 792 -66.00 -50.34 7.94
C ALA A 792 -65.84 -50.11 9.46
N GLU A 793 -65.56 -51.16 10.24
CA GLU A 793 -65.22 -51.06 11.66
C GLU A 793 -63.90 -50.33 11.91
N ARG A 794 -62.97 -50.37 10.93
CA ARG A 794 -61.61 -49.81 11.07
C ARG A 794 -61.32 -48.66 10.10
N THR A 795 -62.02 -48.61 8.97
CA THR A 795 -61.79 -47.66 7.89
C THR A 795 -63.12 -47.06 7.45
N GLN A 796 -63.21 -45.75 7.29
CA GLN A 796 -64.41 -45.13 6.74
C GLN A 796 -64.50 -45.37 5.21
N PHE A 797 -65.68 -45.72 4.70
CA PHE A 797 -65.91 -45.93 3.27
C PHE A 797 -66.89 -44.93 2.69
N ILE A 798 -66.54 -44.36 1.55
CA ILE A 798 -67.38 -43.46 0.76
C ILE A 798 -67.57 -44.11 -0.61
N VAL A 799 -68.75 -44.64 -0.88
CA VAL A 799 -69.00 -45.50 -2.03
C VAL A 799 -69.99 -44.83 -2.98
N ILE A 800 -69.54 -44.49 -4.18
CA ILE A 800 -70.43 -44.04 -5.26
C ILE A 800 -70.89 -45.29 -6.00
N THR A 801 -72.19 -45.57 -5.98
CA THR A 801 -72.74 -46.81 -6.54
C THR A 801 -74.18 -46.64 -7.02
N HIS A 802 -74.59 -47.51 -7.94
CA HIS A 802 -75.99 -47.74 -8.33
C HIS A 802 -76.48 -49.14 -7.91
N ASN A 803 -75.64 -49.93 -7.24
CA ASN A 803 -75.92 -51.30 -6.84
C ASN A 803 -76.71 -51.35 -5.51
N ARG A 804 -77.86 -52.00 -5.53
CA ARG A 804 -78.75 -52.10 -4.35
C ARG A 804 -78.09 -52.82 -3.17
N ALA A 805 -77.32 -53.89 -3.42
CA ALA A 805 -76.68 -54.66 -2.35
C ALA A 805 -75.64 -53.82 -1.58
N THR A 806 -74.92 -52.95 -2.28
CA THR A 806 -73.95 -52.02 -1.68
C THR A 806 -74.65 -50.89 -0.92
N MET A 807 -75.76 -50.35 -1.45
CA MET A 807 -76.56 -49.33 -0.76
C MET A 807 -77.16 -49.83 0.54
N GLU A 808 -77.61 -51.09 0.59
CA GLU A 808 -78.12 -51.72 1.81
C GLU A 808 -77.04 -51.85 2.90
N ALA A 809 -75.76 -51.83 2.52
CA ALA A 809 -74.65 -51.83 3.46
C ALA A 809 -74.27 -50.46 4.00
N ALA A 810 -74.89 -49.38 3.52
CA ALA A 810 -74.60 -48.01 3.93
C ALA A 810 -75.29 -47.62 5.24
N SER A 811 -74.56 -46.88 6.08
CA SER A 811 -75.08 -46.18 7.27
C SER A 811 -75.76 -44.85 6.88
N ALA A 812 -75.30 -44.21 5.81
CA ALA A 812 -75.83 -42.95 5.30
C ALA A 812 -75.89 -42.94 3.77
N LEU A 813 -76.92 -42.28 3.20
CA LEU A 813 -77.09 -42.09 1.76
C LEU A 813 -77.11 -40.61 1.38
N TYR A 814 -76.28 -40.23 0.42
CA TYR A 814 -76.29 -38.92 -0.24
C TYR A 814 -76.79 -39.06 -1.68
N GLY A 815 -77.98 -38.55 -1.95
CA GLY A 815 -78.50 -38.35 -3.30
C GLY A 815 -77.89 -37.10 -3.93
N VAL A 816 -77.24 -37.25 -5.07
CA VAL A 816 -76.79 -36.12 -5.90
C VAL A 816 -77.73 -36.01 -7.10
N THR A 817 -78.42 -34.89 -7.19
CA THR A 817 -79.30 -34.55 -8.31
C THR A 817 -78.75 -33.36 -9.08
N MET A 818 -79.16 -33.21 -10.34
CA MET A 818 -78.80 -32.05 -11.15
C MET A 818 -80.03 -31.16 -11.27
N GLY A 819 -79.92 -29.89 -10.86
CA GLY A 819 -80.98 -28.92 -11.09
C GLY A 819 -81.08 -28.53 -12.57
N ASP A 820 -82.21 -27.92 -12.95
CA ASP A 820 -82.42 -27.37 -14.31
C ASP A 820 -81.39 -26.30 -14.69
N ASP A 821 -80.69 -25.75 -13.67
CA ASP A 821 -79.59 -24.81 -13.82
C ASP A 821 -78.23 -25.47 -14.07
N GLY A 822 -78.17 -26.79 -14.30
CA GLY A 822 -76.93 -27.52 -14.56
C GLY A 822 -75.95 -27.51 -13.38
N VAL A 823 -76.48 -27.31 -12.16
CA VAL A 823 -75.72 -27.33 -10.91
C VAL A 823 -76.14 -28.51 -10.07
N SER A 824 -75.15 -29.23 -9.55
CA SER A 824 -75.36 -30.37 -8.66
C SER A 824 -75.93 -29.90 -7.31
N GLN A 825 -76.96 -30.60 -6.83
CA GLN A 825 -77.61 -30.39 -5.54
C GLN A 825 -77.55 -31.68 -4.72
N LEU A 826 -77.39 -31.53 -3.40
CA LEU A 826 -77.35 -32.66 -2.46
C LEU A 826 -78.69 -32.83 -1.75
N LEU A 827 -79.12 -34.08 -1.66
CA LEU A 827 -80.22 -34.56 -0.82
C LEU A 827 -79.63 -35.62 0.11
N SER A 828 -79.63 -35.41 1.42
CA SER A 828 -79.12 -36.39 2.38
C SER A 828 -80.27 -37.16 3.05
N VAL A 829 -80.08 -38.47 3.21
CA VAL A 829 -80.98 -39.34 3.98
C VAL A 829 -80.12 -40.18 4.92
N LYS A 830 -80.29 -40.01 6.23
CA LYS A 830 -79.71 -40.90 7.24
C LYS A 830 -80.60 -42.12 7.39
N LEU A 831 -80.02 -43.33 7.29
CA LEU A 831 -80.79 -44.58 7.30
C LEU A 831 -81.12 -45.08 8.72
N GLU A 832 -80.57 -44.48 9.77
CA GLU A 832 -80.69 -44.94 11.15
C GLU A 832 -82.01 -44.56 11.86
N GLU A 833 -82.98 -43.91 11.19
CA GLU A 833 -84.25 -43.47 11.82
C GLU A 833 -85.52 -44.07 11.18
N VAL A 834 -85.46 -45.26 10.55
CA VAL A 834 -86.67 -45.92 10.01
C VAL A 834 -86.94 -47.24 10.74
N PRO A 835 -87.93 -47.31 11.65
CA PRO A 835 -88.36 -48.59 12.22
C PRO A 835 -88.96 -49.47 11.11
N GLU A 836 -88.55 -50.74 11.06
CA GLU A 836 -89.19 -51.75 10.22
C GLU A 836 -90.62 -51.99 10.73
N GLY A 837 -91.60 -51.34 10.11
CA GLY A 837 -92.99 -51.65 10.39
C GLY A 837 -93.98 -50.57 9.99
N THR A 838 -94.91 -50.96 9.12
CA THR A 838 -96.18 -50.31 8.77
C THR A 838 -96.13 -49.18 7.73
N GLY A 839 -96.95 -49.37 6.68
CA GLY A 839 -97.03 -48.50 5.52
C GLY A 839 -97.68 -47.14 5.83
N ARG A 840 -97.25 -46.15 5.04
CA ARG A 840 -97.66 -44.73 5.03
C ARG A 840 -97.00 -43.86 6.11
N SER A 841 -95.69 -43.62 5.94
CA SER A 841 -94.95 -42.56 6.63
C SER A 841 -94.19 -41.69 5.60
N PRO A 842 -93.99 -40.38 5.84
CA PRO A 842 -93.28 -39.47 4.92
C PRO A 842 -91.86 -39.93 4.54
N GLY A 843 -91.21 -40.71 5.42
CA GLY A 843 -89.90 -41.33 5.15
C GLY A 843 -89.92 -42.39 4.05
N VAL A 844 -91.05 -43.06 3.78
CA VAL A 844 -91.18 -44.03 2.68
C VAL A 844 -91.28 -43.33 1.32
N GLN A 845 -91.86 -42.12 1.29
CA GLN A 845 -91.88 -41.26 0.09
C GLN A 845 -90.49 -40.70 -0.24
N ALA A 846 -89.70 -40.30 0.77
CA ALA A 846 -88.30 -39.92 0.57
C ALA A 846 -87.45 -41.11 0.08
N ARG A 847 -87.71 -42.33 0.61
CA ARG A 847 -87.07 -43.57 0.15
C ARG A 847 -87.40 -43.90 -1.31
N GLN A 848 -88.65 -43.68 -1.74
CA GLN A 848 -89.08 -43.90 -3.14
C GLN A 848 -88.61 -42.79 -4.10
N GLN A 849 -88.44 -41.55 -3.65
CA GLN A 849 -87.89 -40.45 -4.47
C GLN A 849 -86.38 -40.49 -4.65
N VAL A 850 -85.64 -41.19 -3.77
CA VAL A 850 -84.18 -41.40 -3.90
C VAL A 850 -83.85 -42.70 -4.64
N LEU A 851 -84.73 -43.71 -4.58
CA LEU A 851 -84.54 -45.02 -5.23
C LEU A 851 -85.23 -45.17 -6.61
N GLY A 852 -86.12 -44.24 -6.98
CA GLY A 852 -86.71 -44.12 -8.31
C GLY A 852 -86.11 -42.94 -9.07
#